data_AF-A0A257Y511-F1
#
_entry.id   AF-A0A257Y511-F1
#
_cell.length_a   1.000
_cell.length_b   1.000
_cell.length_c   1.000
_cell.angle_alpha   90.00
_cell.angle_beta   90.00
_cell.angle_gamma   90.00
#
_symmetry.space_group_name_H-M   'P 1'
#
loop_
_entity.id
_entity.type
_entity.pdbx_description
1 polymer ?
#
loop_
_entity_poly.entity_id
_entity_poly.type
_entity_poly.pdbx_seq_one_letter_code
_entity_poly.pdbx_strand_id
1 'polypeptide(L)'
;MPRGARSLLTVLLATAAPLALSIPVLTVPARAQTSNITLGPSYYFKDQQAGASGSQGYGCPQNGLEANVGGGHSGDTGPTITETYTDPLGAGASYAGTLVLASSTGGSGGHGGNSSDSVICTGANSNGGSGADGSSGGTVTITTTGGSGNTFSGTGIYVYSAGGNGGTGGSTDTDNGQGGGGGSGGVGGAATLTNSTPLTTTASGAIGIAVISLGGNGGAGGGGGPGGKGGNGGGGGDGGAVVVKNYAAIDAQQALVIYAQSVGGYGASGGGGGNGYWIFTGSGSGGTGGYGAGAGTVTVTNTAALTSSYLGSRGIEAQSVGGAGGDAGISYGLNAVGADGGPAGNGSAVTVNNTGTITLTNGSAIGIAAQSIGGGGGTGGLAFGTAGGSLLIGGTDTGGDGGAGGNAGNVIVTNTMQICTGNSCNGGGAPSSSAGGAFAIEAQSIGGGGGTGGFGVAVTDIGAAVALGGAGGTGGAGGTVFVTNSGSLSTQEINSAGILAQSISGGGGSGGGAVSLSLGTVAGASISHGGSGGNANNANSVGVNCLSISAGNGYNAACTLAGTTILTGVTTGTISTNGTGSPGIIAESIGGGGGAGGYAVSLSGGEAAAFSLAMGGSGGDGGWGWNVYAGTGGQNVITAGSDSGGVIAQSIGGGGG
;
A
#
# COMPACT_ATOMS: atom_id res chain seq x y z
N MET A 1 -16.45 -1.39 -32.84
CA MET A 1 -17.80 -1.70 -32.29
C MET A 1 -18.38 -2.86 -33.07
N PRO A 2 -19.27 -3.73 -32.51
CA PRO A 2 -19.98 -3.70 -31.21
C PRO A 2 -19.49 -4.79 -30.23
N ARG A 3 -19.35 -4.59 -28.92
CA ARG A 3 -20.35 -4.53 -27.82
C ARG A 3 -21.38 -5.69 -27.83
N GLY A 4 -21.01 -6.85 -27.28
CA GLY A 4 -21.94 -8.00 -27.19
C GLY A 4 -21.55 -9.20 -26.30
N ALA A 5 -20.57 -9.13 -25.39
CA ALA A 5 -20.13 -10.31 -24.62
C ALA A 5 -20.05 -10.10 -23.10
N ARG A 6 -21.01 -9.39 -22.51
CA ARG A 6 -21.09 -9.18 -21.04
C ARG A 6 -22.33 -9.81 -20.36
N SER A 7 -23.10 -10.67 -21.03
CA SER A 7 -24.44 -11.06 -20.55
C SER A 7 -24.67 -12.56 -20.28
N LEU A 8 -23.63 -13.38 -20.02
CA LEU A 8 -23.85 -14.82 -19.76
C LEU A 8 -23.36 -15.34 -18.40
N LEU A 9 -22.76 -14.52 -17.53
CA LEU A 9 -22.20 -14.97 -16.24
C LEU A 9 -23.06 -14.61 -15.00
N THR A 10 -24.24 -14.01 -15.18
CA THR A 10 -25.01 -13.42 -14.05
C THR A 10 -26.19 -14.28 -13.56
N VAL A 11 -26.38 -15.53 -14.03
CA VAL A 11 -27.66 -16.26 -13.76
C VAL A 11 -27.50 -17.54 -12.93
N LEU A 12 -26.33 -17.91 -12.40
CA LEU A 12 -26.17 -19.20 -11.68
C LEU A 12 -25.57 -19.14 -10.27
N LEU A 13 -25.87 -18.11 -9.46
CA LEU A 13 -25.50 -18.08 -8.03
C LEU A 13 -26.61 -17.55 -7.11
N ALA A 14 -27.87 -17.91 -7.38
CA ALA A 14 -28.97 -17.71 -6.44
C ALA A 14 -29.41 -19.06 -5.87
N THR A 15 -29.02 -19.33 -4.62
CA THR A 15 -29.69 -20.13 -3.57
C THR A 15 -28.69 -20.96 -2.73
N ALA A 16 -28.21 -20.38 -1.63
CA ALA A 16 -28.09 -21.02 -0.30
C ALA A 16 -27.34 -20.07 0.64
N ALA A 17 -28.08 -19.42 1.55
CA ALA A 17 -27.50 -18.82 2.75
C ALA A 17 -27.34 -19.92 3.82
N PRO A 18 -26.28 -19.85 4.64
CA PRO A 18 -26.53 -19.44 6.01
C PRO A 18 -25.57 -18.33 6.48
N LEU A 19 -25.98 -17.63 7.54
CA LEU A 19 -25.32 -16.47 8.14
C LEU A 19 -23.82 -16.71 8.40
N ALA A 20 -22.96 -16.08 7.60
CA ALA A 20 -21.57 -15.82 7.92
C ALA A 20 -21.39 -14.30 8.06
N LEU A 21 -20.85 -13.88 9.20
CA LEU A 21 -20.43 -12.51 9.45
C LEU A 21 -19.36 -12.15 8.40
N SER A 22 -19.76 -11.47 7.33
CA SER A 22 -18.87 -11.08 6.25
C SER A 22 -17.99 -9.92 6.71
N ILE A 23 -16.80 -10.23 7.20
CA ILE A 23 -15.69 -9.27 7.24
C ILE A 23 -15.34 -9.00 5.76
N PRO A 24 -15.45 -7.76 5.25
CA PRO A 24 -15.06 -7.47 3.88
C PRO A 24 -13.56 -7.76 3.74
N VAL A 25 -13.21 -8.77 2.96
CA VAL A 25 -11.84 -9.03 2.55
C VAL A 25 -11.36 -7.77 1.83
N LEU A 26 -10.36 -7.10 2.42
CA LEU A 26 -9.76 -5.89 1.89
C LEU A 26 -8.90 -6.28 0.66
N THR A 27 -9.54 -6.57 -0.48
CA THR A 27 -8.86 -6.84 -1.76
C THR A 27 -8.48 -5.57 -2.51
N VAL A 28 -8.72 -4.39 -1.92
CA VAL A 28 -8.24 -3.12 -2.46
C VAL A 28 -6.80 -2.96 -1.98
N PRO A 29 -5.80 -2.80 -2.87
CA PRO A 29 -4.44 -2.52 -2.44
C PRO A 29 -4.48 -1.31 -1.50
N ALA A 30 -3.78 -1.39 -0.38
CA ALA A 30 -3.65 -0.29 0.57
C ALA A 30 -3.07 0.92 -0.16
N ARG A 31 -3.94 1.78 -0.69
CA ARG A 31 -3.57 3.09 -1.19
C ARG A 31 -3.51 3.99 0.01
N ALA A 32 -2.34 4.59 0.24
CA ALA A 32 -2.25 5.76 1.10
C ALA A 32 -3.38 6.74 0.71
N GLN A 33 -4.27 7.06 1.66
CA GLN A 33 -5.28 8.08 1.41
C GLN A 33 -4.56 9.41 1.33
N THR A 34 -4.26 9.92 0.13
CA THR A 34 -3.85 11.32 0.01
C THR A 34 -5.09 12.17 0.26
N SER A 35 -5.25 12.66 1.49
CA SER A 35 -6.24 13.69 1.79
C SER A 35 -5.99 14.88 0.87
N ASN A 36 -7.01 15.37 0.16
CA ASN A 36 -6.89 16.58 -0.64
C ASN A 36 -6.59 17.75 0.31
N ILE A 37 -5.31 18.16 0.38
CA ILE A 37 -4.86 19.25 1.24
C ILE A 37 -5.31 20.57 0.61
N THR A 38 -6.23 21.26 1.26
CA THR A 38 -6.62 22.60 0.85
C THR A 38 -5.53 23.58 1.27
N LEU A 39 -4.69 23.98 0.31
CA LEU A 39 -3.79 25.12 0.47
C LEU A 39 -4.56 26.41 0.17
N GLY A 40 -4.37 27.43 1.00
CA GLY A 40 -5.01 28.73 0.80
C GLY A 40 -4.36 29.54 -0.34
N PRO A 41 -4.94 30.69 -0.71
CA PRO A 41 -4.44 31.52 -1.82
C PRO A 41 -3.08 32.20 -1.54
N SER A 42 -2.66 32.25 -0.27
CA SER A 42 -1.44 32.92 0.19
C SER A 42 -0.68 32.07 1.21
N TYR A 43 0.60 32.40 1.42
CA TYR A 43 1.48 31.73 2.37
C TYR A 43 2.17 32.79 3.25
N TYR A 44 2.23 32.55 4.57
CA TYR A 44 2.89 33.47 5.51
C TYR A 44 4.36 33.10 5.76
N PHE A 45 4.69 31.83 5.59
CA PHE A 45 6.02 31.32 5.38
C PHE A 45 5.99 30.30 4.24
N LYS A 46 6.93 30.41 3.29
CA LYS A 46 7.04 29.51 2.15
C LYS A 46 8.51 29.21 1.85
N ASP A 47 8.88 27.95 1.97
CA ASP A 47 10.11 27.40 1.40
C ASP A 47 9.79 26.15 0.61
N GLN A 48 9.74 26.27 -0.72
CA GLN A 48 9.43 25.15 -1.62
C GLN A 48 10.54 24.99 -2.63
N GLN A 49 11.19 23.84 -2.59
CA GLN A 49 12.34 23.55 -3.43
C GLN A 49 12.18 22.17 -4.08
N ALA A 50 12.71 22.05 -5.29
CA ALA A 50 12.69 20.82 -6.06
C ALA A 50 14.03 20.64 -6.76
N GLY A 51 14.54 19.41 -6.75
CA GLY A 51 15.65 19.01 -7.62
C GLY A 51 15.23 19.08 -9.09
N ALA A 52 16.17 19.45 -9.96
CA ALA A 52 15.94 19.45 -11.39
C ALA A 52 15.65 18.02 -11.88
N SER A 53 14.72 17.86 -12.83
CA SER A 53 14.50 16.55 -13.43
C SER A 53 15.64 16.18 -14.37
N GLY A 54 15.91 14.88 -14.45
CA GLY A 54 16.92 14.31 -15.30
C GLY A 54 16.55 14.41 -16.79
N SER A 55 17.59 14.42 -17.64
CA SER A 55 17.40 14.53 -19.09
C SER A 55 17.02 13.20 -19.73
N GLN A 56 16.21 13.28 -20.77
CA GLN A 56 15.84 12.12 -21.59
C GLN A 56 17.08 11.56 -22.31
N GLY A 57 17.10 10.24 -22.47
CA GLY A 57 18.03 9.55 -23.34
C GLY A 57 17.73 9.84 -24.81
N TYR A 58 18.67 9.45 -25.68
CA TYR A 58 18.59 9.72 -27.11
C TYR A 58 18.29 8.44 -27.89
N GLY A 59 17.45 8.53 -28.92
CA GLY A 59 17.16 7.42 -29.84
C GLY A 59 18.12 7.38 -31.04
N CYS A 60 17.93 6.39 -31.92
CA CYS A 60 18.74 6.18 -33.12
C CYS A 60 18.72 7.46 -34.02
N PRO A 61 19.88 8.09 -34.32
CA PRO A 61 19.93 9.29 -35.16
C PRO A 61 19.64 8.94 -36.63
N GLN A 62 18.89 9.81 -37.34
CA GLN A 62 18.53 9.55 -38.75
C GLN A 62 19.70 9.66 -39.74
N ASN A 63 20.87 10.20 -39.36
CA ASN A 63 21.92 10.64 -40.30
C ASN A 63 23.39 10.27 -39.90
N GLY A 64 23.67 9.13 -39.24
CA GLY A 64 25.08 8.77 -39.00
C GLY A 64 25.34 7.37 -38.45
N LEU A 65 26.50 6.83 -38.83
CA LEU A 65 26.98 5.43 -38.75
C LEU A 65 27.21 4.86 -37.33
N GLU A 66 26.59 5.40 -36.28
CA GLU A 66 26.68 4.83 -34.92
C GLU A 66 25.29 4.62 -34.31
N ALA A 67 24.95 3.35 -34.04
CA ALA A 67 23.73 2.95 -33.35
C ALA A 67 23.87 3.18 -31.84
N ASN A 68 23.80 4.44 -31.39
CA ASN A 68 23.87 4.78 -29.97
C ASN A 68 22.48 5.16 -29.43
N VAL A 69 21.79 4.19 -28.82
CA VAL A 69 20.62 4.45 -27.98
C VAL A 69 21.12 4.76 -26.57
N GLY A 70 20.79 5.94 -26.05
CA GLY A 70 21.21 6.40 -24.73
C GLY A 70 20.15 6.14 -23.65
N GLY A 71 20.59 5.82 -22.45
CA GLY A 71 19.74 5.82 -21.26
C GLY A 71 19.35 7.25 -20.84
N GLY A 72 18.30 7.35 -20.03
CA GLY A 72 17.98 8.59 -19.32
C GLY A 72 19.04 8.91 -18.26
N HIS A 73 19.07 10.17 -17.82
CA HIS A 73 19.94 10.63 -16.75
C HIS A 73 19.12 10.95 -15.51
N SER A 74 19.68 10.76 -14.31
CA SER A 74 19.00 11.06 -13.05
C SER A 74 18.86 12.57 -12.85
N GLY A 75 17.84 12.96 -12.10
CA GLY A 75 17.65 14.34 -11.66
C GLY A 75 18.54 14.72 -10.47
N ASP A 76 18.35 15.91 -9.94
CA ASP A 76 19.03 16.35 -8.72
C ASP A 76 18.28 15.92 -7.46
N THR A 77 19.03 15.72 -6.37
CA THR A 77 18.44 15.50 -5.05
C THR A 77 17.75 16.76 -4.56
N GLY A 78 16.59 16.59 -3.91
CA GLY A 78 15.88 17.67 -3.25
C GLY A 78 16.76 18.30 -2.15
N PRO A 79 16.82 19.63 -2.04
CA PRO A 79 17.67 20.29 -1.05
C PRO A 79 17.14 20.11 0.36
N THR A 80 18.03 20.10 1.36
CA THR A 80 17.64 20.04 2.77
C THR A 80 17.12 21.39 3.24
N ILE A 81 15.96 21.39 3.88
CA ILE A 81 15.31 22.57 4.47
C ILE A 81 15.36 22.42 5.99
N THR A 82 15.92 23.39 6.70
CA THR A 82 15.93 23.44 8.17
C THR A 82 15.67 24.86 8.63
N GLU A 83 14.46 25.13 9.08
CA GLU A 83 13.97 26.49 9.30
C GLU A 83 13.28 26.66 10.65
N THR A 84 13.46 27.83 11.26
CA THR A 84 12.72 28.26 12.44
C THR A 84 11.85 29.46 12.08
N TYR A 85 10.53 29.26 12.09
CA TYR A 85 9.55 30.31 11.84
C TYR A 85 9.01 30.84 13.16
N THR A 86 9.27 32.12 13.44
CA THR A 86 8.65 32.83 14.57
C THR A 86 7.48 33.64 14.03
N ASP A 87 6.26 33.28 14.40
CA ASP A 87 5.03 33.93 13.90
C ASP A 87 4.98 35.42 14.32
N PRO A 88 5.13 36.38 13.36
CA PRO A 88 5.11 37.80 13.64
C PRO A 88 3.70 38.40 13.51
N LEU A 89 2.69 37.58 13.21
CA LEU A 89 1.35 38.05 12.88
C LEU A 89 0.62 38.63 14.10
N GLY A 90 -0.26 39.60 13.83
CA GLY A 90 -1.07 40.27 14.84
C GLY A 90 -2.01 39.29 15.55
N ALA A 91 -2.19 39.48 16.85
CA ALA A 91 -2.87 38.51 17.69
C ALA A 91 -4.37 38.35 17.37
N GLY A 92 -4.84 37.10 17.30
CA GLY A 92 -6.25 36.75 17.15
C GLY A 92 -6.87 37.17 15.81
N ALA A 93 -6.04 37.45 14.80
CA ALA A 93 -6.50 37.90 13.50
C ALA A 93 -6.80 36.72 12.54
N SER A 94 -7.62 37.00 11.53
CA SER A 94 -7.96 36.06 10.46
C SER A 94 -7.12 36.34 9.22
N TYR A 95 -6.57 35.28 8.65
CA TYR A 95 -5.58 35.30 7.60
C TYR A 95 -6.02 34.38 6.46
N ALA A 96 -6.08 34.93 5.25
CA ALA A 96 -6.43 34.15 4.07
C ALA A 96 -5.19 33.42 3.54
N GLY A 97 -5.08 32.10 3.76
CA GLY A 97 -3.89 31.36 3.37
C GLY A 97 -3.50 30.21 4.29
N THR A 98 -2.30 29.69 4.04
CA THR A 98 -1.59 28.69 4.82
C THR A 98 -0.51 29.37 5.65
N LEU A 99 -0.37 29.04 6.95
CA LEU A 99 0.64 29.66 7.82
C LEU A 99 2.06 29.30 7.38
N VAL A 100 2.36 28.01 7.27
CA VAL A 100 3.68 27.51 6.89
C VAL A 100 3.56 26.49 5.78
N LEU A 101 4.35 26.68 4.73
CA LEU A 101 4.57 25.72 3.66
C LEU A 101 6.06 25.44 3.49
N ALA A 102 6.50 24.24 3.82
CA ALA A 102 7.85 23.78 3.60
C ALA A 102 7.85 22.48 2.78
N SER A 103 8.52 22.46 1.63
CA SER A 103 8.58 21.24 0.81
C SER A 103 9.90 21.06 0.08
N SER A 104 10.42 19.83 0.09
CA SER A 104 11.60 19.43 -0.71
C SER A 104 11.33 18.17 -1.51
N THR A 105 11.44 18.26 -2.85
CA THR A 105 11.22 17.12 -3.74
C THR A 105 12.45 16.78 -4.57
N GLY A 106 12.73 15.50 -4.76
CA GLY A 106 13.74 15.03 -5.70
C GLY A 106 13.33 15.20 -7.15
N GLY A 107 14.31 15.35 -8.04
CA GLY A 107 14.09 15.38 -9.47
C GLY A 107 13.68 14.02 -10.02
N SER A 108 12.78 14.01 -11.01
CA SER A 108 12.43 12.77 -11.72
C SER A 108 13.58 12.25 -12.56
N GLY A 109 13.65 10.94 -12.76
CA GLY A 109 14.62 10.31 -13.66
C GLY A 109 14.20 10.48 -15.13
N GLY A 110 15.19 10.67 -16.00
CA GLY A 110 14.95 10.80 -17.44
C GLY A 110 14.49 9.50 -18.10
N HIS A 111 13.67 9.60 -19.14
CA HIS A 111 13.24 8.46 -19.94
C HIS A 111 14.39 7.88 -20.77
N GLY A 112 14.43 6.57 -20.95
CA GLY A 112 15.37 5.90 -21.86
C GLY A 112 15.02 6.14 -23.33
N GLY A 113 16.03 6.18 -24.20
CA GLY A 113 15.85 6.37 -25.64
C GLY A 113 15.18 5.17 -26.33
N ASN A 114 14.32 5.44 -27.31
CA ASN A 114 13.71 4.40 -28.14
C ASN A 114 14.61 4.01 -29.32
N SER A 115 14.50 2.75 -29.75
CA SER A 115 15.21 2.21 -30.90
C SER A 115 14.31 1.95 -32.13
N SER A 116 13.09 2.49 -32.15
CA SER A 116 12.13 2.30 -33.24
C SER A 116 12.36 3.22 -34.44
N ASP A 117 11.87 2.82 -35.62
CA ASP A 117 11.66 3.68 -36.80
C ASP A 117 12.90 4.07 -37.68
N SER A 118 13.98 3.28 -37.68
CA SER A 118 15.15 3.52 -38.56
C SER A 118 15.66 2.26 -39.30
N VAL A 119 15.60 2.29 -40.64
CA VAL A 119 16.14 1.26 -41.56
C VAL A 119 17.63 0.96 -41.30
N ILE A 120 18.39 1.93 -40.77
CA ILE A 120 19.82 1.80 -40.46
C ILE A 120 20.06 0.96 -39.19
N CYS A 121 19.13 1.00 -38.23
CA CYS A 121 19.19 0.27 -36.97
C CYS A 121 18.63 -1.18 -37.09
N THR A 122 18.04 -1.55 -38.23
CA THR A 122 17.54 -2.93 -38.49
C THR A 122 18.66 -3.97 -38.71
N GLY A 123 19.90 -3.52 -38.94
CA GLY A 123 21.05 -4.41 -39.15
C GLY A 123 21.81 -4.81 -37.88
N ALA A 124 21.53 -4.17 -36.73
CA ALA A 124 22.19 -4.44 -35.46
C ALA A 124 21.16 -4.46 -34.32
N ASN A 125 21.11 -5.55 -33.54
CA ASN A 125 20.24 -5.70 -32.37
C ASN A 125 20.33 -4.45 -31.46
N SER A 126 19.36 -3.54 -31.56
CA SER A 126 19.43 -2.24 -30.90
C SER A 126 18.43 -2.22 -29.76
N ASN A 127 18.94 -2.20 -28.53
CA ASN A 127 18.12 -2.23 -27.32
C ASN A 127 17.54 -0.85 -27.01
N GLY A 128 16.38 -0.81 -26.36
CA GLY A 128 15.88 0.41 -25.75
C GLY A 128 16.78 0.87 -24.59
N GLY A 129 16.98 2.17 -24.45
CA GLY A 129 17.75 2.74 -23.35
C GLY A 129 17.04 2.54 -22.01
N SER A 130 17.80 2.39 -20.92
CA SER A 130 17.20 2.35 -19.57
C SER A 130 16.66 3.72 -19.16
N GLY A 131 15.56 3.73 -18.41
CA GLY A 131 15.15 4.90 -17.65
C GLY A 131 16.15 5.17 -16.51
N ALA A 132 16.32 6.43 -16.15
CA ALA A 132 17.16 6.82 -15.03
C ALA A 132 16.41 6.76 -13.71
N ASP A 133 17.14 6.57 -12.61
CA ASP A 133 16.55 6.63 -11.27
C ASP A 133 16.08 8.06 -10.95
N GLY A 134 14.95 8.14 -10.25
CA GLY A 134 14.51 9.36 -9.60
C GLY A 134 15.37 9.66 -8.39
N SER A 135 15.60 10.95 -8.12
CA SER A 135 16.50 11.39 -7.06
C SER A 135 15.78 11.54 -5.73
N SER A 136 16.52 11.46 -4.62
CA SER A 136 15.92 11.55 -3.29
C SER A 136 15.30 12.91 -3.01
N GLY A 137 14.25 12.94 -2.18
CA GLY A 137 13.75 14.16 -1.56
C GLY A 137 14.72 14.66 -0.49
N GLY A 138 14.72 15.96 -0.24
CA GLY A 138 15.52 16.54 0.84
C GLY A 138 14.87 16.35 2.19
N THR A 139 15.69 16.35 3.25
CA THR A 139 15.15 16.39 4.62
C THR A 139 14.52 17.75 4.88
N VAL A 140 13.32 17.79 5.48
CA VAL A 140 12.60 19.02 5.82
C VAL A 140 12.35 19.05 7.32
N THR A 141 12.96 20.00 8.02
CA THR A 141 12.80 20.19 9.46
C THR A 141 12.32 21.60 9.74
N ILE A 142 11.13 21.73 10.32
CA ILE A 142 10.53 23.02 10.66
C ILE A 142 10.28 23.12 12.15
N THR A 143 10.64 24.25 12.73
CA THR A 143 10.24 24.65 14.08
C THR A 143 9.40 25.92 14.01
N THR A 144 8.20 25.92 14.60
CA THR A 144 7.39 27.13 14.71
C THR A 144 7.31 27.60 16.16
N THR A 145 7.39 28.91 16.38
CA THR A 145 7.30 29.54 17.70
C THR A 145 6.53 30.85 17.64
N GLY A 146 6.08 31.36 18.80
CA GLY A 146 5.28 32.59 18.85
C GLY A 146 3.86 32.41 18.34
N GLY A 147 3.20 33.52 17.99
CA GLY A 147 1.80 33.54 17.57
C GLY A 147 0.81 33.60 18.73
N SER A 148 -0.42 34.03 18.43
CA SER A 148 -1.47 34.28 19.45
C SER A 148 -2.82 33.67 19.08
N GLY A 149 -2.82 32.47 18.49
CA GLY A 149 -4.06 31.74 18.16
C GLY A 149 -4.75 32.33 16.92
N ASN A 150 -3.99 32.50 15.85
CA ASN A 150 -4.47 33.11 14.62
C ASN A 150 -5.34 32.14 13.80
N THR A 151 -6.29 32.67 13.04
CA THR A 151 -7.21 31.88 12.21
C THR A 151 -6.78 31.92 10.75
N PHE A 152 -6.73 30.76 10.09
CA PHE A 152 -6.31 30.59 8.71
C PHE A 152 -7.41 29.98 7.85
N SER A 153 -7.56 30.47 6.62
CA SER A 153 -8.51 29.92 5.65
C SER A 153 -7.98 28.69 4.89
N GLY A 154 -6.71 28.34 5.03
CA GLY A 154 -6.09 27.16 4.42
C GLY A 154 -5.48 26.25 5.49
N THR A 155 -4.82 25.19 5.05
CA THR A 155 -4.05 24.30 5.94
C THR A 155 -3.11 25.13 6.81
N GLY A 156 -3.00 24.83 8.11
CA GLY A 156 -2.16 25.61 9.02
C GLY A 156 -0.69 25.45 8.67
N ILE A 157 -0.14 24.28 8.95
CA ILE A 157 1.27 23.97 8.70
C ILE A 157 1.35 22.76 7.77
N TYR A 158 2.08 22.91 6.66
CA TYR A 158 2.35 21.82 5.72
C TYR A 158 3.85 21.61 5.53
N VAL A 159 4.33 20.42 5.92
CA VAL A 159 5.73 19.98 5.80
C VAL A 159 5.74 18.72 4.92
N TYR A 160 6.47 18.77 3.81
CA TYR A 160 6.42 17.72 2.80
C TYR A 160 7.81 17.37 2.25
N SER A 161 8.13 16.08 2.19
CA SER A 161 9.30 15.60 1.44
C SER A 161 8.89 14.50 0.49
N ALA A 162 9.45 14.50 -0.72
CA ALA A 162 9.21 13.41 -1.66
C ALA A 162 10.41 13.07 -2.54
N GLY A 163 10.61 11.78 -2.79
CA GLY A 163 11.50 11.30 -3.84
C GLY A 163 10.94 11.60 -5.24
N GLY A 164 11.84 11.74 -6.22
CA GLY A 164 11.48 11.84 -7.63
C GLY A 164 11.07 10.48 -8.20
N ASN A 165 10.21 10.46 -9.20
CA ASN A 165 9.84 9.21 -9.88
C ASN A 165 10.97 8.73 -10.78
N GLY A 166 11.12 7.41 -10.93
CA GLY A 166 12.01 6.80 -11.91
C GLY A 166 11.54 7.04 -13.35
N GLY A 167 12.49 7.17 -14.27
CA GLY A 167 12.23 7.33 -15.69
C GLY A 167 11.78 6.02 -16.33
N THR A 168 10.96 6.08 -17.38
CA THR A 168 10.56 4.87 -18.11
C THR A 168 11.71 4.35 -18.98
N GLY A 169 11.77 3.03 -19.19
CA GLY A 169 12.63 2.42 -20.18
C GLY A 169 12.17 2.69 -21.61
N GLY A 170 13.12 2.72 -22.54
CA GLY A 170 12.87 2.87 -23.97
C GLY A 170 12.45 1.54 -24.61
N SER A 171 11.65 1.61 -25.68
CA SER A 171 11.21 0.43 -26.43
C SER A 171 12.01 0.24 -27.71
N THR A 172 11.96 -0.97 -28.28
CA THR A 172 12.61 -1.32 -29.55
C THR A 172 11.69 -2.16 -30.43
N ASP A 173 11.78 -2.00 -31.74
CA ASP A 173 11.12 -2.82 -32.76
C ASP A 173 12.09 -3.72 -33.54
N THR A 174 13.38 -3.69 -33.18
CA THR A 174 14.42 -4.47 -33.87
C THR A 174 14.36 -5.95 -33.49
N ASP A 175 14.75 -6.82 -34.42
CA ASP A 175 14.80 -8.26 -34.17
C ASP A 175 15.74 -8.58 -32.99
N ASN A 176 15.26 -9.38 -32.05
CA ASN A 176 15.89 -9.70 -30.76
C ASN A 176 16.23 -8.49 -29.87
N GLY A 177 15.77 -7.28 -30.20
CA GLY A 177 16.00 -6.07 -29.42
C GLY A 177 15.32 -6.16 -28.06
N GLN A 178 16.04 -5.85 -26.99
CA GLN A 178 15.50 -5.82 -25.63
C GLN A 178 14.97 -4.43 -25.28
N GLY A 179 13.82 -4.38 -24.60
CA GLY A 179 13.32 -3.15 -24.00
C GLY A 179 14.21 -2.70 -22.84
N GLY A 180 14.38 -1.40 -22.66
CA GLY A 180 15.13 -0.85 -21.55
C GLY A 180 14.38 -1.02 -20.24
N GLY A 181 15.10 -1.25 -19.14
CA GLY A 181 14.50 -1.24 -17.79
C GLY A 181 14.01 0.15 -17.41
N GLY A 182 12.97 0.23 -16.58
CA GLY A 182 12.59 1.47 -15.92
C GLY A 182 13.51 1.79 -14.75
N GLY A 183 13.72 3.08 -14.49
CA GLY A 183 14.50 3.55 -13.35
C GLY A 183 13.74 3.42 -12.04
N SER A 184 14.47 3.33 -10.93
CA SER A 184 13.90 3.26 -9.59
C SER A 184 13.37 4.62 -9.14
N GLY A 185 12.37 4.64 -8.26
CA GLY A 185 11.95 5.85 -7.57
C GLY A 185 12.98 6.30 -6.53
N GLY A 186 13.07 7.61 -6.32
CA GLY A 186 13.94 8.20 -5.30
C GLY A 186 13.38 8.04 -3.89
N VAL A 187 14.25 8.06 -2.89
CA VAL A 187 13.85 7.95 -1.48
C VAL A 187 13.23 9.28 -1.00
N GLY A 188 12.11 9.23 -0.28
CA GLY A 188 11.55 10.38 0.42
C GLY A 188 12.44 10.84 1.57
N GLY A 189 12.70 12.14 1.68
CA GLY A 189 13.47 12.69 2.80
C GLY A 189 12.69 12.67 4.11
N ALA A 190 13.38 12.74 5.24
CA ALA A 190 12.71 12.84 6.53
C ALA A 190 11.93 14.17 6.64
N ALA A 191 10.72 14.12 7.20
CA ALA A 191 9.86 15.28 7.40
C ALA A 191 9.58 15.46 8.90
N THR A 192 10.06 16.56 9.47
CA THR A 192 9.99 16.83 10.91
C THR A 192 9.37 18.19 11.18
N LEU A 193 8.39 18.23 12.09
CA LEU A 193 7.79 19.45 12.61
C LEU A 193 7.88 19.48 14.14
N THR A 194 8.33 20.61 14.69
CA THR A 194 8.14 20.98 16.08
C THR A 194 7.28 22.24 16.15
N ASN A 195 6.01 22.11 16.52
CA ASN A 195 5.06 23.21 16.59
C ASN A 195 4.87 23.73 18.02
N SER A 196 5.13 25.02 18.21
CA SER A 196 4.78 25.77 19.44
C SER A 196 3.89 26.98 19.16
N THR A 197 3.29 27.06 17.96
CA THR A 197 2.41 28.15 17.54
C THR A 197 0.95 27.69 17.54
N PRO A 198 0.06 28.33 18.32
CA PRO A 198 -1.36 27.99 18.31
C PRO A 198 -2.04 28.55 17.05
N LEU A 199 -2.95 27.77 16.46
CA LEU A 199 -3.64 28.15 15.22
C LEU A 199 -5.04 27.54 15.11
N THR A 200 -5.89 28.19 14.31
CA THR A 200 -7.21 27.70 13.89
C THR A 200 -7.28 27.63 12.37
N THR A 201 -7.88 26.60 11.79
CA THR A 201 -8.18 26.50 10.35
C THR A 201 -9.68 26.37 10.10
N THR A 202 -10.19 27.02 9.04
CA THR A 202 -11.65 27.20 8.86
C THR A 202 -12.23 26.67 7.55
N ALA A 203 -11.44 26.52 6.49
CA ALA A 203 -11.98 26.02 5.21
C ALA A 203 -12.12 24.49 5.19
N SER A 204 -13.05 24.01 4.37
CA SER A 204 -13.21 22.57 4.10
C SER A 204 -11.90 21.97 3.57
N GLY A 205 -11.44 20.89 4.21
CA GLY A 205 -10.16 20.24 3.89
C GLY A 205 -8.91 21.00 4.34
N ALA A 206 -9.04 22.11 5.08
CA ALA A 206 -7.91 22.83 5.65
C ALA A 206 -7.44 22.14 6.94
N ILE A 207 -6.45 21.26 6.79
CA ILE A 207 -5.86 20.50 7.88
C ILE A 207 -5.12 21.44 8.85
N GLY A 208 -5.15 21.17 10.16
CA GLY A 208 -4.36 21.94 11.13
C GLY A 208 -2.85 21.83 10.86
N ILE A 209 -2.33 20.60 10.93
CA ILE A 209 -0.93 20.23 10.67
C ILE A 209 -0.89 19.02 9.74
N ALA A 210 -0.14 19.10 8.65
CA ALA A 210 0.17 17.98 7.77
C ALA A 210 1.69 17.83 7.60
N VAL A 211 2.21 16.65 7.95
CA VAL A 211 3.64 16.29 7.79
C VAL A 211 3.73 14.97 7.04
N ILE A 212 4.33 15.01 5.86
CA ILE A 212 4.28 13.89 4.91
C ILE A 212 5.67 13.62 4.34
N SER A 213 6.01 12.34 4.22
CA SER A 213 7.15 11.88 3.43
C SER A 213 6.76 10.78 2.45
N LEU A 214 7.04 10.97 1.16
CA LEU A 214 6.70 10.02 0.10
C LEU A 214 7.94 9.52 -0.63
N GLY A 215 8.03 8.21 -0.83
CA GLY A 215 8.91 7.62 -1.82
C GLY A 215 8.46 7.94 -3.25
N GLY A 216 9.43 8.03 -4.17
CA GLY A 216 9.16 8.15 -5.60
C GLY A 216 8.70 6.83 -6.19
N ASN A 217 7.87 6.86 -7.23
CA ASN A 217 7.45 5.64 -7.92
C ASN A 217 8.53 5.16 -8.89
N GLY A 218 8.58 3.86 -9.15
CA GLY A 218 9.41 3.31 -10.23
C GLY A 218 8.94 3.76 -11.61
N GLY A 219 9.81 3.63 -12.60
CA GLY A 219 9.49 3.83 -14.01
C GLY A 219 9.09 2.53 -14.69
N ALA A 220 8.18 2.58 -15.66
CA ALA A 220 7.80 1.39 -16.42
C ALA A 220 8.94 0.87 -17.30
N GLY A 221 9.03 -0.44 -17.49
CA GLY A 221 9.94 -1.04 -18.47
C GLY A 221 9.47 -0.84 -19.91
N GLY A 222 10.43 -0.79 -20.85
CA GLY A 222 10.16 -0.65 -22.29
C GLY A 222 9.82 -1.97 -22.97
N GLY A 223 9.15 -1.91 -24.12
CA GLY A 223 8.81 -3.10 -24.92
C GLY A 223 10.00 -3.67 -25.70
N GLY A 224 10.09 -5.00 -25.77
CA GLY A 224 11.04 -5.70 -26.65
C GLY A 224 10.55 -5.79 -28.09
N GLY A 225 11.49 -5.85 -29.03
CA GLY A 225 11.22 -6.10 -30.44
C GLY A 225 10.98 -7.59 -30.71
N PRO A 226 10.70 -8.01 -31.96
CA PRO A 226 10.40 -9.40 -32.29
C PRO A 226 11.43 -10.40 -31.73
N GLY A 227 10.99 -11.33 -30.86
CA GLY A 227 11.87 -12.30 -30.16
C GLY A 227 12.74 -11.72 -29.02
N GLY A 228 12.67 -10.41 -28.81
CA GLY A 228 13.33 -9.68 -27.73
C GLY A 228 12.51 -9.65 -26.43
N LYS A 229 13.20 -9.37 -25.33
CA LYS A 229 12.61 -9.31 -23.99
C LYS A 229 12.09 -7.91 -23.67
N GLY A 230 10.99 -7.82 -22.93
CA GLY A 230 10.56 -6.58 -22.32
C GLY A 230 11.51 -6.17 -21.19
N GLY A 231 11.67 -4.87 -20.97
CA GLY A 231 12.46 -4.35 -19.86
C GLY A 231 11.71 -4.48 -18.54
N ASN A 232 12.43 -4.66 -17.44
CA ASN A 232 11.82 -4.74 -16.11
C ASN A 232 11.26 -3.38 -15.67
N GLY A 233 10.21 -3.38 -14.85
CA GLY A 233 9.76 -2.20 -14.14
C GLY A 233 10.75 -1.78 -13.05
N GLY A 234 10.92 -0.48 -12.85
CA GLY A 234 11.72 0.06 -11.76
C GLY A 234 11.04 -0.12 -10.41
N GLY A 235 11.83 -0.28 -9.35
CA GLY A 235 11.32 -0.32 -7.98
C GLY A 235 10.85 1.05 -7.50
N GLY A 236 9.98 1.10 -6.50
CA GLY A 236 9.70 2.33 -5.75
C GLY A 236 10.91 2.78 -4.92
N GLY A 237 10.90 4.04 -4.46
CA GLY A 237 11.83 4.53 -3.44
C GLY A 237 11.19 4.51 -2.05
N ASP A 238 11.99 4.35 -1.00
CA ASP A 238 11.44 4.28 0.37
C ASP A 238 10.84 5.63 0.81
N GLY A 239 9.82 5.60 1.67
CA GLY A 239 9.34 6.78 2.38
C GLY A 239 10.29 7.18 3.51
N GLY A 240 10.40 8.47 3.80
CA GLY A 240 11.23 8.99 4.88
C GLY A 240 10.53 8.94 6.24
N ALA A 241 11.31 9.06 7.32
CA ALA A 241 10.76 9.18 8.67
C ALA A 241 9.93 10.46 8.83
N VAL A 242 8.80 10.35 9.53
CA VAL A 242 7.91 11.47 9.85
C VAL A 242 7.86 11.68 11.35
N VAL A 243 8.15 12.89 11.80
CA VAL A 243 8.13 13.26 13.22
C VAL A 243 7.32 14.53 13.41
N VAL A 244 6.28 14.46 14.24
CA VAL A 244 5.45 15.60 14.64
C VAL A 244 5.54 15.78 16.15
N LYS A 245 5.97 16.95 16.60
CA LYS A 245 5.93 17.36 18.01
C LYS A 245 5.05 18.60 18.11
N ASN A 246 3.86 18.47 18.70
CA ASN A 246 2.92 19.56 18.87
C ASN A 246 2.79 19.95 20.35
N TYR A 247 3.10 21.21 20.64
CA TYR A 247 3.05 21.81 21.98
C TYR A 247 2.06 22.98 22.08
N ALA A 248 1.33 23.28 21.00
CA ALA A 248 0.36 24.38 20.96
C ALA A 248 -1.03 23.91 20.52
N ALA A 249 -2.06 24.64 20.95
CA ALA A 249 -3.44 24.28 20.67
C ALA A 249 -3.77 24.45 19.18
N ILE A 250 -4.48 23.48 18.60
CA ILE A 250 -4.88 23.47 17.19
C ILE A 250 -6.39 23.24 17.08
N ASP A 251 -7.08 24.13 16.39
CA ASP A 251 -8.51 24.00 16.08
C ASP A 251 -8.72 23.88 14.56
N ALA A 252 -9.00 22.69 14.05
CA ALA A 252 -9.27 22.46 12.63
C ALA A 252 -10.77 22.25 12.38
N GLN A 253 -11.50 23.32 12.10
CA GLN A 253 -12.97 23.32 12.15
C GLN A 253 -13.64 22.46 11.06
N GLN A 254 -13.01 22.31 9.89
CA GLN A 254 -13.57 21.58 8.74
C GLN A 254 -12.62 20.53 8.15
N ALA A 255 -11.72 19.97 8.95
CA ALA A 255 -10.77 18.94 8.53
C ALA A 255 -10.24 18.14 9.73
N LEU A 256 -9.28 17.25 9.45
CA LEU A 256 -8.48 16.60 10.47
C LEU A 256 -7.50 17.61 11.13
N VAL A 257 -7.09 17.33 12.37
CA VAL A 257 -6.20 18.23 13.12
C VAL A 257 -4.72 17.97 12.83
N ILE A 258 -4.20 16.77 13.11
CA ILE A 258 -2.81 16.37 12.80
C ILE A 258 -2.78 15.18 11.84
N TYR A 259 -2.12 15.35 10.70
CA TYR A 259 -1.88 14.32 9.69
C TYR A 259 -0.38 14.04 9.57
N ALA A 260 0.04 12.84 9.91
CA ALA A 260 1.42 12.39 9.84
C ALA A 260 1.50 11.12 8.98
N GLN A 261 2.13 11.20 7.81
CA GLN A 261 2.12 10.06 6.87
C GLN A 261 3.47 9.81 6.22
N SER A 262 3.96 8.57 6.29
CA SER A 262 5.06 8.09 5.47
C SER A 262 4.57 7.01 4.51
N VAL A 263 4.91 7.14 3.23
CA VAL A 263 4.50 6.19 2.20
C VAL A 263 5.71 5.77 1.35
N GLY A 264 5.88 4.48 1.14
CA GLY A 264 6.84 3.97 0.17
C GLY A 264 6.32 4.09 -1.27
N GLY A 265 7.24 4.27 -2.22
CA GLY A 265 6.91 4.35 -3.64
C GLY A 265 6.38 3.04 -4.21
N TYR A 266 5.52 3.14 -5.21
CA TYR A 266 4.99 1.98 -5.91
C TYR A 266 6.03 1.45 -6.92
N GLY A 267 6.12 0.12 -7.03
CA GLY A 267 6.82 -0.54 -8.12
C GLY A 267 6.08 -0.35 -9.44
N ALA A 268 6.81 -0.24 -10.54
CA ALA A 268 6.22 -0.04 -11.85
C ALA A 268 6.07 -1.34 -12.65
N SER A 269 5.27 -1.31 -13.71
CA SER A 269 5.06 -2.47 -14.56
C SER A 269 6.27 -2.80 -15.43
N GLY A 270 6.51 -4.10 -15.66
CA GLY A 270 7.42 -4.58 -16.70
C GLY A 270 6.87 -4.33 -18.11
N GLY A 271 7.77 -4.20 -19.08
CA GLY A 271 7.44 -4.07 -20.49
C GLY A 271 7.05 -5.41 -21.12
N GLY A 272 6.26 -5.39 -22.19
CA GLY A 272 5.92 -6.60 -22.95
C GLY A 272 7.11 -7.13 -23.76
N GLY A 273 7.21 -8.46 -23.89
CA GLY A 273 8.09 -9.10 -24.87
C GLY A 273 7.55 -8.91 -26.29
N GLY A 274 8.42 -9.05 -27.29
CA GLY A 274 8.01 -8.91 -28.69
C GLY A 274 7.61 -10.24 -29.34
N ASN A 275 6.73 -10.15 -30.34
CA ASN A 275 6.18 -11.29 -31.06
C ASN A 275 7.26 -11.92 -31.96
N GLY A 276 7.74 -13.13 -31.66
CA GLY A 276 8.63 -13.87 -32.56
C GLY A 276 7.87 -14.41 -33.78
N TYR A 277 8.23 -14.00 -35.00
CA TYR A 277 7.58 -14.42 -36.24
C TYR A 277 8.22 -15.67 -36.90
N TRP A 278 9.41 -16.12 -36.44
CA TRP A 278 10.19 -17.16 -37.12
C TRP A 278 10.60 -18.31 -36.19
N ILE A 279 10.64 -19.54 -36.74
CA ILE A 279 10.99 -20.78 -36.04
C ILE A 279 12.40 -20.80 -35.39
N PHE A 280 13.25 -19.79 -35.72
CA PHE A 280 14.60 -19.61 -35.19
C PHE A 280 14.80 -18.33 -34.37
N THR A 281 13.81 -17.43 -34.29
CA THR A 281 13.87 -16.28 -33.36
C THR A 281 13.29 -16.73 -32.03
N GLY A 282 14.06 -16.58 -30.95
CA GLY A 282 13.67 -17.01 -29.61
C GLY A 282 12.36 -16.36 -29.14
N SER A 283 11.70 -16.93 -28.13
CA SER A 283 10.51 -16.34 -27.53
C SER A 283 10.85 -15.04 -26.78
N GLY A 284 10.09 -13.98 -27.03
CA GLY A 284 10.18 -12.72 -26.28
C GLY A 284 9.40 -12.84 -24.97
N SER A 285 10.08 -12.84 -23.83
CA SER A 285 9.42 -12.76 -22.51
C SER A 285 9.19 -11.31 -22.10
N GLY A 286 8.13 -11.06 -21.34
CA GLY A 286 7.92 -9.79 -20.66
C GLY A 286 9.02 -9.52 -19.63
N GLY A 287 9.11 -8.27 -19.19
CA GLY A 287 9.92 -7.87 -18.05
C GLY A 287 9.17 -8.10 -16.74
N THR A 288 9.91 -8.27 -15.64
CA THR A 288 9.30 -8.41 -14.30
C THR A 288 8.70 -7.09 -13.83
N GLY A 289 7.73 -7.16 -12.91
CA GLY A 289 7.27 -5.99 -12.17
C GLY A 289 8.36 -5.46 -11.23
N GLY A 290 8.37 -4.15 -11.02
CA GLY A 290 9.25 -3.51 -10.04
C GLY A 290 8.77 -3.76 -8.60
N TYR A 291 9.67 -3.82 -7.63
CA TYR A 291 9.28 -3.97 -6.23
C TYR A 291 8.68 -2.67 -5.67
N GLY A 292 7.70 -2.78 -4.79
CA GLY A 292 7.24 -1.67 -3.95
C GLY A 292 8.24 -1.38 -2.83
N ALA A 293 8.32 -0.14 -2.38
CA ALA A 293 9.29 0.30 -1.38
C ALA A 293 8.69 0.48 0.01
N GLY A 294 9.54 0.43 1.04
CA GLY A 294 9.10 0.53 2.43
C GLY A 294 8.68 1.95 2.80
N ALA A 295 7.81 2.10 3.79
CA ALA A 295 7.59 3.38 4.45
C ALA A 295 8.60 3.63 5.56
N GLY A 296 8.74 4.89 5.94
CA GLY A 296 9.49 5.32 7.12
C GLY A 296 8.66 5.26 8.40
N THR A 297 9.35 5.33 9.53
CA THR A 297 8.70 5.39 10.86
C THR A 297 7.89 6.67 11.00
N VAL A 298 6.75 6.60 11.69
CA VAL A 298 5.91 7.76 11.99
C VAL A 298 5.80 7.95 13.50
N THR A 299 6.19 9.12 14.00
CA THR A 299 6.12 9.46 15.42
C THR A 299 5.36 10.76 15.63
N VAL A 300 4.29 10.72 16.40
CA VAL A 300 3.52 11.91 16.80
C VAL A 300 3.57 12.06 18.32
N THR A 301 3.97 13.23 18.79
CA THR A 301 3.91 13.64 20.19
C THR A 301 3.03 14.88 20.30
N ASN A 302 1.95 14.81 21.06
CA ASN A 302 1.06 15.94 21.29
C ASN A 302 0.89 16.19 22.80
N THR A 303 1.14 17.42 23.24
CA THR A 303 0.91 17.83 24.65
C THR A 303 -0.16 18.91 24.79
N ALA A 304 -0.74 19.38 23.69
CA ALA A 304 -1.68 20.50 23.66
C ALA A 304 -3.07 20.09 23.17
N ALA A 305 -4.05 20.98 23.32
CA ALA A 305 -5.42 20.69 22.94
C ALA A 305 -5.59 20.60 21.41
N LEU A 306 -6.28 19.56 20.95
CA LEU A 306 -6.68 19.38 19.56
C LEU A 306 -8.21 19.39 19.46
N THR A 307 -8.76 20.25 18.62
CA THR A 307 -10.21 20.36 18.40
C THR A 307 -10.58 20.30 16.94
N SER A 308 -11.73 19.69 16.66
CA SER A 308 -12.39 19.76 15.36
C SER A 308 -13.90 19.62 15.54
N SER A 309 -14.64 20.33 14.70
CA SER A 309 -16.09 20.20 14.56
C SER A 309 -16.47 19.65 13.19
N TYR A 310 -15.58 18.96 12.48
CA TYR A 310 -15.88 18.35 11.20
C TYR A 310 -16.43 16.93 11.35
N LEU A 311 -17.45 16.58 10.56
CA LEU A 311 -17.97 15.21 10.45
C LEU A 311 -16.88 14.31 9.85
N GLY A 312 -16.55 13.20 10.50
CA GLY A 312 -15.46 12.33 10.04
C GLY A 312 -14.05 12.86 10.34
N SER A 313 -13.92 13.87 11.20
CA SER A 313 -12.61 14.41 11.59
C SER A 313 -11.73 13.37 12.29
N ARG A 314 -10.42 13.55 12.17
CA ARG A 314 -9.44 12.82 12.97
C ARG A 314 -8.60 13.79 13.79
N GLY A 315 -8.42 13.50 15.07
CA GLY A 315 -7.58 14.31 15.96
C GLY A 315 -6.11 14.13 15.58
N ILE A 316 -5.64 12.89 15.66
CA ILE A 316 -4.33 12.48 15.16
C ILE A 316 -4.53 11.33 14.19
N GLU A 317 -4.05 11.49 12.96
CA GLU A 317 -3.90 10.41 12.00
C GLU A 317 -2.41 10.20 11.72
N ALA A 318 -1.90 9.02 12.10
CA ALA A 318 -0.51 8.63 11.95
C ALA A 318 -0.42 7.34 11.12
N GLN A 319 0.18 7.40 9.94
CA GLN A 319 0.17 6.30 8.96
C GLN A 319 1.53 6.01 8.35
N SER A 320 1.99 4.77 8.44
CA SER A 320 3.15 4.26 7.72
C SER A 320 2.70 3.19 6.72
N VAL A 321 2.82 3.46 5.42
CA VAL A 321 2.21 2.63 4.36
C VAL A 321 3.26 2.20 3.33
N GLY A 322 3.56 0.91 3.26
CA GLY A 322 4.43 0.35 2.22
C GLY A 322 3.84 0.51 0.81
N GLY A 323 4.69 0.72 -0.19
CA GLY A 323 4.29 0.79 -1.59
C GLY A 323 3.90 -0.58 -2.16
N ALA A 324 2.96 -0.62 -3.10
CA ALA A 324 2.60 -1.87 -3.78
C ALA A 324 3.66 -2.27 -4.82
N GLY A 325 3.76 -3.58 -5.08
CA GLY A 325 4.59 -4.10 -6.17
C GLY A 325 3.97 -3.87 -7.55
N GLY A 326 4.81 -3.86 -8.58
CA GLY A 326 4.42 -3.66 -9.97
C GLY A 326 4.01 -4.95 -10.67
N ASP A 327 3.24 -4.83 -11.73
CA ASP A 327 2.80 -5.97 -12.55
C ASP A 327 3.87 -6.39 -13.56
N ALA A 328 3.97 -7.68 -13.84
CA ALA A 328 4.85 -8.17 -14.89
C ALA A 328 4.29 -7.92 -16.30
N GLY A 329 5.20 -7.88 -17.28
CA GLY A 329 4.88 -7.79 -18.69
C GLY A 329 4.41 -9.11 -19.29
N ILE A 330 3.82 -9.02 -20.49
CA ILE A 330 3.32 -10.19 -21.25
C ILE A 330 4.47 -10.85 -22.03
N SER A 331 4.47 -12.18 -22.06
CA SER A 331 5.41 -13.01 -22.83
C SER A 331 4.74 -13.66 -24.05
N TYR A 332 5.43 -13.64 -25.21
CA TYR A 332 4.99 -14.24 -26.47
C TYR A 332 6.04 -15.20 -27.06
N GLY A 333 5.61 -16.35 -27.58
CA GLY A 333 6.42 -17.20 -28.45
C GLY A 333 6.20 -18.71 -28.25
N LEU A 334 6.92 -19.55 -29.01
CA LEU A 334 6.72 -21.01 -29.04
C LEU A 334 6.83 -21.70 -27.65
N ASN A 335 7.65 -21.16 -26.75
CA ASN A 335 7.73 -21.52 -25.33
C ASN A 335 7.81 -20.23 -24.53
N ALA A 336 6.69 -19.77 -23.98
CA ALA A 336 6.59 -18.52 -23.23
C ALA A 336 6.65 -18.80 -21.72
N VAL A 337 7.54 -18.09 -21.04
CA VAL A 337 7.52 -18.00 -19.57
C VAL A 337 7.13 -16.58 -19.21
N GLY A 338 6.02 -16.43 -18.51
CA GLY A 338 5.54 -15.17 -17.98
C GLY A 338 6.54 -14.64 -16.96
N ALA A 339 6.72 -13.33 -16.91
CA ALA A 339 7.58 -12.71 -15.92
C ALA A 339 6.88 -12.59 -14.57
N ASP A 340 7.62 -12.49 -13.47
CA ASP A 340 7.01 -12.40 -12.14
C ASP A 340 6.56 -10.97 -11.79
N GLY A 341 5.50 -10.88 -11.00
CA GLY A 341 5.08 -9.63 -10.36
C GLY A 341 6.06 -9.19 -9.28
N GLY A 342 6.17 -7.88 -9.08
CA GLY A 342 7.07 -7.32 -8.06
C GLY A 342 6.53 -7.54 -6.64
N PRO A 343 7.37 -7.83 -5.64
CA PRO A 343 6.95 -7.85 -4.24
C PRO A 343 6.60 -6.43 -3.76
N ALA A 344 5.80 -6.32 -2.71
CA ALA A 344 5.44 -5.05 -2.11
C ALA A 344 6.46 -4.59 -1.04
N GLY A 345 6.38 -3.31 -0.69
CA GLY A 345 7.15 -2.71 0.39
C GLY A 345 6.46 -2.84 1.75
N ASN A 346 7.26 -2.77 2.82
CA ASN A 346 6.77 -2.89 4.19
C ASN A 346 6.26 -1.56 4.75
N GLY A 347 5.25 -1.61 5.61
CA GLY A 347 4.97 -0.54 6.57
C GLY A 347 6.03 -0.52 7.67
N SER A 348 6.14 0.60 8.39
CA SER A 348 7.11 0.76 9.48
C SER A 348 6.41 1.13 10.79
N ALA A 349 7.20 1.29 11.86
CA ALA A 349 6.65 1.55 13.18
C ALA A 349 5.89 2.87 13.24
N VAL A 350 4.72 2.84 13.89
CA VAL A 350 3.91 4.02 14.19
C VAL A 350 3.82 4.20 15.70
N THR A 351 4.20 5.37 16.20
CA THR A 351 4.15 5.71 17.62
C THR A 351 3.41 7.01 17.84
N VAL A 352 2.37 6.98 18.68
CA VAL A 352 1.61 8.18 19.08
C VAL A 352 1.66 8.33 20.59
N ASN A 353 2.16 9.48 21.06
CA ASN A 353 2.18 9.87 22.47
C ASN A 353 1.31 11.12 22.65
N ASN A 354 0.15 10.95 23.28
CA ASN A 354 -0.79 12.04 23.53
C ASN A 354 -0.93 12.32 25.04
N THR A 355 -0.53 13.51 25.44
CA THR A 355 -0.74 14.07 26.79
C THR A 355 -1.52 15.39 26.73
N GLY A 356 -2.14 15.71 25.59
CA GLY A 356 -3.08 16.82 25.42
C GLY A 356 -4.52 16.31 25.27
N THR A 357 -5.52 17.19 25.46
CA THR A 357 -6.92 16.81 25.26
C THR A 357 -7.28 16.78 23.78
N ILE A 358 -8.05 15.78 23.35
CA ILE A 358 -8.62 15.72 21.99
C ILE A 358 -10.14 15.79 22.11
N THR A 359 -10.76 16.76 21.43
CA THR A 359 -12.22 16.94 21.42
C THR A 359 -12.72 17.09 20.00
N LEU A 360 -13.45 16.09 19.51
CA LEU A 360 -14.03 16.05 18.17
C LEU A 360 -15.54 15.97 18.27
N THR A 361 -16.24 17.06 17.96
CA THR A 361 -17.63 17.27 18.39
C THR A 361 -18.70 16.76 17.43
N ASN A 362 -18.33 16.36 16.22
CA ASN A 362 -19.25 15.81 15.21
C ASN A 362 -19.01 14.32 14.98
N GLY A 363 -20.01 13.67 14.36
CA GLY A 363 -20.04 12.22 14.16
C GLY A 363 -18.91 11.63 13.33
N SER A 364 -18.77 10.30 13.39
CA SER A 364 -17.76 9.47 12.71
C SER A 364 -16.32 9.94 12.91
N ALA A 365 -16.05 10.69 13.98
CA ALA A 365 -14.75 11.25 14.26
C ALA A 365 -13.88 10.30 15.07
N ILE A 366 -12.60 10.15 14.69
CA ILE A 366 -11.64 9.28 15.39
C ILE A 366 -10.64 10.13 16.16
N GLY A 367 -10.49 9.88 17.46
CA GLY A 367 -9.56 10.64 18.30
C GLY A 367 -8.11 10.47 17.86
N ILE A 368 -7.63 9.23 17.91
CA ILE A 368 -6.31 8.82 17.42
C ILE A 368 -6.51 7.63 16.46
N ALA A 369 -6.11 7.78 15.21
CA ALA A 369 -5.96 6.71 14.23
C ALA A 369 -4.47 6.48 13.97
N ALA A 370 -3.93 5.34 14.40
CA ALA A 370 -2.53 4.96 14.23
C ALA A 370 -2.45 3.65 13.44
N GLN A 371 -1.88 3.69 12.23
CA GLN A 371 -1.90 2.56 11.32
C GLN A 371 -0.55 2.30 10.66
N SER A 372 -0.06 1.07 10.78
CA SER A 372 1.04 0.58 9.95
C SER A 372 0.49 -0.42 8.97
N ILE A 373 0.76 -0.22 7.67
CA ILE A 373 0.17 -1.00 6.60
C ILE A 373 1.25 -1.45 5.63
N GLY A 374 1.32 -2.74 5.33
CA GLY A 374 2.16 -3.28 4.27
C GLY A 374 1.53 -3.10 2.89
N GLY A 375 2.35 -2.94 1.85
CA GLY A 375 1.87 -2.83 0.47
C GLY A 375 1.33 -4.15 -0.09
N GLY A 376 0.53 -4.10 -1.16
CA GLY A 376 0.08 -5.30 -1.89
C GLY A 376 1.08 -5.78 -2.93
N GLY A 377 1.20 -7.10 -3.13
CA GLY A 377 2.07 -7.70 -4.15
C GLY A 377 1.55 -7.49 -5.58
N GLY A 378 2.47 -7.45 -6.56
CA GLY A 378 2.16 -7.27 -7.98
C GLY A 378 1.70 -8.56 -8.68
N THR A 379 1.13 -8.44 -9.87
CA THR A 379 0.63 -9.60 -10.63
C THR A 379 1.69 -10.20 -11.56
N GLY A 380 1.69 -11.53 -11.66
CA GLY A 380 2.52 -12.28 -12.59
C GLY A 380 2.06 -12.16 -14.04
N GLY A 381 3.01 -12.24 -14.96
CA GLY A 381 2.84 -12.02 -16.39
C GLY A 381 2.17 -13.19 -17.09
N LEU A 382 1.44 -12.86 -18.16
CA LEU A 382 0.81 -13.84 -19.03
C LEU A 382 1.87 -14.53 -19.89
N ALA A 383 1.74 -15.85 -20.07
CA ALA A 383 2.50 -16.63 -21.04
C ALA A 383 1.58 -17.12 -22.15
N PHE A 384 1.86 -16.72 -23.39
CA PHE A 384 1.06 -17.11 -24.55
C PHE A 384 1.94 -17.68 -25.67
N GLY A 385 1.78 -18.97 -25.94
CA GLY A 385 2.49 -19.67 -27.01
C GLY A 385 1.58 -20.24 -28.10
N THR A 386 1.96 -20.00 -29.35
CA THR A 386 1.35 -20.62 -30.54
C THR A 386 2.42 -21.36 -31.34
N ALA A 387 2.25 -22.67 -31.49
CA ALA A 387 3.05 -23.49 -32.39
C ALA A 387 2.27 -23.72 -33.69
N GLY A 388 2.79 -23.26 -34.82
CA GLY A 388 2.32 -23.62 -36.16
C GLY A 388 3.47 -24.18 -36.99
N GLY A 389 3.36 -25.42 -37.46
CA GLY A 389 4.36 -26.08 -38.31
C GLY A 389 4.90 -27.40 -37.77
N SER A 390 5.55 -28.17 -38.66
CA SER A 390 5.89 -29.61 -38.57
C SER A 390 6.93 -30.02 -37.50
N LEU A 391 6.82 -29.54 -36.26
CA LEU A 391 7.69 -29.89 -35.15
C LEU A 391 6.98 -30.81 -34.14
N LEU A 392 7.66 -31.85 -33.67
CA LEU A 392 7.14 -32.91 -32.79
C LEU A 392 7.13 -32.55 -31.27
N ILE A 393 7.46 -31.31 -30.90
CA ILE A 393 7.44 -30.83 -29.51
C ILE A 393 6.67 -29.50 -29.49
N GLY A 394 5.50 -29.48 -28.85
CA GLY A 394 4.67 -28.28 -28.69
C GLY A 394 5.00 -27.52 -27.41
N GLY A 395 4.53 -26.26 -27.35
CA GLY A 395 4.97 -25.26 -26.39
C GLY A 395 4.74 -25.62 -24.92
N THR A 396 5.76 -25.34 -24.10
CA THR A 396 5.63 -25.26 -22.63
C THR A 396 5.47 -23.81 -22.23
N ASP A 397 4.26 -23.44 -21.80
CA ASP A 397 3.92 -22.08 -21.38
C ASP A 397 3.67 -22.03 -19.87
N THR A 398 4.42 -21.20 -19.14
CA THR A 398 4.27 -21.04 -17.69
C THR A 398 3.97 -19.59 -17.37
N GLY A 399 2.80 -19.28 -16.80
CA GLY A 399 2.51 -17.94 -16.29
C GLY A 399 3.50 -17.55 -15.19
N GLY A 400 3.82 -16.27 -15.07
CA GLY A 400 4.76 -15.80 -14.03
C GLY A 400 4.12 -15.77 -12.65
N ASP A 401 4.92 -15.78 -11.59
CA ASP A 401 4.40 -15.80 -10.22
C ASP A 401 3.93 -14.40 -9.77
N GLY A 402 3.00 -14.37 -8.81
CA GLY A 402 2.57 -13.14 -8.14
C GLY A 402 3.59 -12.68 -7.10
N GLY A 403 3.73 -11.38 -6.91
CA GLY A 403 4.64 -10.81 -5.91
C GLY A 403 4.13 -10.99 -4.46
N ALA A 404 5.04 -11.07 -3.49
CA ALA A 404 4.67 -11.12 -2.07
C ALA A 404 4.07 -9.78 -1.57
N GLY A 405 3.16 -9.84 -0.61
CA GLY A 405 2.68 -8.68 0.15
C GLY A 405 3.69 -8.19 1.18
N GLY A 406 3.59 -6.91 1.54
CA GLY A 406 4.48 -6.27 2.51
C GLY A 406 4.05 -6.52 3.96
N ASN A 407 4.99 -6.59 4.87
CA ASN A 407 4.72 -6.66 6.30
C ASN A 407 4.35 -5.29 6.86
N ALA A 408 3.47 -5.23 7.86
CA ALA A 408 3.29 -4.03 8.66
C ALA A 408 4.29 -3.95 9.83
N GLY A 409 4.51 -2.74 10.31
CA GLY A 409 5.30 -2.44 11.50
C GLY A 409 4.48 -2.40 12.78
N ASN A 410 5.17 -2.28 13.91
CA ASN A 410 4.53 -2.17 15.22
C ASN A 410 3.74 -0.86 15.36
N VAL A 411 2.61 -0.89 16.04
CA VAL A 411 1.82 0.30 16.38
C VAL A 411 1.75 0.46 17.89
N ILE A 412 2.18 1.63 18.38
CA ILE A 412 2.26 1.94 19.81
C ILE A 412 1.50 3.25 20.04
N VAL A 413 0.47 3.21 20.89
CA VAL A 413 -0.30 4.40 21.27
C VAL A 413 -0.28 4.55 22.78
N THR A 414 0.14 5.72 23.25
CA THR A 414 0.06 6.12 24.67
C THR A 414 -0.81 7.36 24.78
N ASN A 415 -1.90 7.28 25.56
CA ASN A 415 -2.78 8.39 25.86
C ASN A 415 -2.90 8.59 27.39
N THR A 416 -2.68 9.81 27.86
CA THR A 416 -2.80 10.15 29.30
C THR A 416 -3.87 11.18 29.62
N MET A 417 -4.47 11.80 28.60
CA MET A 417 -5.47 12.85 28.77
C MET A 417 -6.79 12.48 28.09
N GLN A 418 -7.80 13.32 28.25
CA GLN A 418 -9.13 13.04 27.71
C GLN A 418 -9.12 12.97 26.18
N ILE A 419 -9.78 11.95 25.63
CA ILE A 419 -10.23 11.90 24.24
C ILE A 419 -11.74 11.81 24.24
N CYS A 420 -12.37 12.75 23.56
CA CYS A 420 -13.80 12.77 23.36
C CYS A 420 -14.11 12.83 21.87
N THR A 421 -14.97 11.92 21.40
CA THR A 421 -15.41 11.84 20.01
C THR A 421 -16.93 11.80 19.88
N GLY A 422 -17.41 12.30 18.74
CA GLY A 422 -18.82 12.33 18.39
C GLY A 422 -19.62 13.28 19.26
N ASN A 423 -20.94 13.10 19.24
CA ASN A 423 -21.88 13.96 19.95
C ASN A 423 -21.77 13.87 21.49
N SER A 424 -20.97 12.93 22.02
CA SER A 424 -20.68 12.81 23.46
C SER A 424 -20.06 14.08 24.02
N CYS A 425 -19.26 14.79 23.22
CA CYS A 425 -18.54 15.99 23.64
C CYS A 425 -19.46 17.19 23.86
N ASN A 426 -20.65 17.14 23.29
CA ASN A 426 -21.66 18.20 23.40
C ASN A 426 -22.77 17.83 24.40
N GLY A 427 -22.64 16.71 25.13
CA GLY A 427 -23.73 16.19 25.97
C GLY A 427 -24.96 15.72 25.20
N GLY A 428 -24.81 15.48 23.88
CA GLY A 428 -25.88 14.98 23.01
C GLY A 428 -26.06 13.45 23.13
N GLY A 429 -27.05 12.92 22.41
CA GLY A 429 -27.24 11.48 22.23
C GLY A 429 -26.78 11.01 20.85
N ALA A 430 -26.47 9.72 20.71
CA ALA A 430 -26.11 9.11 19.43
C ALA A 430 -27.30 9.19 18.44
N PRO A 431 -27.12 9.74 17.22
CA PRO A 431 -28.16 9.69 16.20
C PRO A 431 -28.43 8.25 15.76
N SER A 432 -29.69 7.83 15.66
CA SER A 432 -30.08 6.50 15.17
C SER A 432 -29.74 6.27 13.69
N SER A 433 -29.42 7.33 12.95
CA SER A 433 -29.00 7.32 11.55
C SER A 433 -27.49 7.57 11.39
N SER A 434 -26.70 7.47 12.46
CA SER A 434 -25.26 7.70 12.38
C SER A 434 -24.59 6.63 11.50
N ALA A 435 -23.58 7.04 10.72
CA ALA A 435 -22.71 6.14 9.99
C ALA A 435 -21.79 5.32 10.92
N GLY A 436 -21.67 5.72 12.19
CA GLY A 436 -20.87 5.04 13.19
C GLY A 436 -19.37 5.30 13.08
N GLY A 437 -18.58 4.52 13.80
CA GLY A 437 -17.11 4.50 13.69
C GLY A 437 -16.38 5.67 14.38
N ALA A 438 -16.99 6.28 15.40
CA ALA A 438 -16.39 7.37 16.17
C ALA A 438 -15.43 6.86 17.28
N PHE A 439 -14.39 6.10 16.90
CA PHE A 439 -13.46 5.49 17.86
C PHE A 439 -12.65 6.55 18.63
N ALA A 440 -12.40 6.37 19.93
CA ALA A 440 -11.46 7.25 20.62
C ALA A 440 -10.00 6.92 20.24
N ILE A 441 -9.64 5.63 20.25
CA ILE A 441 -8.35 5.14 19.77
C ILE A 441 -8.56 3.98 18.82
N GLU A 442 -8.08 4.12 17.58
CA GLU A 442 -7.94 3.07 16.58
C GLU A 442 -6.44 2.84 16.32
N ALA A 443 -5.95 1.65 16.65
CA ALA A 443 -4.55 1.25 16.49
C ALA A 443 -4.49 -0.05 15.69
N GLN A 444 -3.96 -0.01 14.47
CA GLN A 444 -3.98 -1.17 13.57
C GLN A 444 -2.64 -1.42 12.90
N SER A 445 -2.20 -2.67 12.93
CA SER A 445 -1.06 -3.12 12.14
C SER A 445 -1.54 -4.16 11.13
N ILE A 446 -1.49 -3.83 9.83
CA ILE A 446 -2.16 -4.58 8.76
C ILE A 446 -1.14 -5.01 7.70
N GLY A 447 -0.83 -6.30 7.64
CA GLY A 447 -0.02 -6.85 6.55
C GLY A 447 -0.72 -6.72 5.19
N GLY A 448 0.06 -6.53 4.13
CA GLY A 448 -0.46 -6.40 2.77
C GLY A 448 -0.79 -7.75 2.12
N GLY A 449 -1.72 -7.77 1.16
CA GLY A 449 -2.08 -9.00 0.43
C GLY A 449 -1.02 -9.45 -0.58
N GLY A 450 -0.95 -10.77 -0.83
CA GLY A 450 -0.13 -11.34 -1.89
C GLY A 450 -0.69 -11.06 -3.29
N GLY A 451 0.19 -11.05 -4.30
CA GLY A 451 -0.14 -10.82 -5.70
C GLY A 451 -0.67 -12.08 -6.39
N THR A 452 -1.32 -11.91 -7.55
CA THR A 452 -1.87 -13.04 -8.31
C THR A 452 -0.86 -13.61 -9.29
N GLY A 453 -0.81 -14.94 -9.43
CA GLY A 453 -0.05 -15.62 -10.48
C GLY A 453 -0.62 -15.36 -11.88
N GLY A 454 0.25 -15.41 -12.87
CA GLY A 454 -0.01 -15.19 -14.28
C GLY A 454 -0.65 -16.39 -14.97
N PHE A 455 -1.32 -16.14 -16.09
CA PHE A 455 -2.03 -17.15 -16.85
C PHE A 455 -1.12 -17.83 -17.88
N GLY A 456 -1.14 -19.17 -17.94
CA GLY A 456 -0.45 -19.95 -18.96
C GLY A 456 -1.39 -20.39 -20.09
N VAL A 457 -1.02 -20.13 -21.34
CA VAL A 457 -1.78 -20.57 -22.52
C VAL A 457 -0.86 -21.19 -23.56
N ALA A 458 -1.12 -22.47 -23.86
CA ALA A 458 -0.41 -23.22 -24.89
C ALA A 458 -1.37 -23.70 -25.98
N VAL A 459 -1.06 -23.36 -27.24
CA VAL A 459 -1.84 -23.80 -28.42
C VAL A 459 -0.92 -24.42 -29.47
N THR A 460 -1.26 -25.62 -29.96
CA THR A 460 -0.53 -26.31 -31.03
C THR A 460 -1.45 -27.06 -31.99
N ASP A 461 -1.04 -27.18 -33.26
CA ASP A 461 -1.67 -27.97 -34.31
C ASP A 461 -0.95 -29.31 -34.59
N ILE A 462 0.19 -29.56 -33.93
CA ILE A 462 1.01 -30.78 -34.04
C ILE A 462 1.73 -31.04 -32.71
N GLY A 463 1.45 -32.17 -32.04
CA GLY A 463 2.18 -32.60 -30.84
C GLY A 463 1.51 -32.23 -29.51
N ALA A 464 2.32 -31.89 -28.50
CA ALA A 464 1.87 -31.71 -27.11
C ALA A 464 1.85 -30.23 -26.69
N ALA A 465 0.71 -29.71 -26.23
CA ALA A 465 0.60 -28.40 -25.58
C ALA A 465 0.70 -28.55 -24.05
N VAL A 466 1.61 -27.84 -23.40
CA VAL A 466 1.75 -27.84 -21.94
C VAL A 466 1.59 -26.43 -21.42
N ALA A 467 0.57 -26.20 -20.57
CA ALA A 467 0.31 -24.91 -19.94
C ALA A 467 0.36 -25.02 -18.42
N LEU A 468 1.07 -24.11 -17.77
CA LEU A 468 1.20 -24.00 -16.32
C LEU A 468 0.79 -22.58 -15.91
N GLY A 469 -0.07 -22.45 -14.91
CA GLY A 469 -0.37 -21.16 -14.29
C GLY A 469 0.71 -20.80 -13.27
N GLY A 470 0.99 -19.51 -13.10
CA GLY A 470 1.94 -19.03 -12.09
C GLY A 470 1.36 -19.14 -10.68
N ALA A 471 2.21 -19.25 -9.67
CA ALA A 471 1.80 -19.27 -8.27
C ALA A 471 1.33 -17.88 -7.80
N GLY A 472 0.43 -17.85 -6.82
CA GLY A 472 0.10 -16.64 -6.08
C GLY A 472 1.20 -16.25 -5.09
N GLY A 473 1.39 -14.97 -4.84
CA GLY A 473 2.36 -14.46 -3.87
C GLY A 473 1.90 -14.67 -2.43
N THR A 474 2.84 -14.74 -1.49
CA THR A 474 2.52 -14.81 -0.05
C THR A 474 1.92 -13.50 0.46
N GLY A 475 1.02 -13.56 1.45
CA GLY A 475 0.55 -12.37 2.18
C GLY A 475 1.65 -11.73 3.03
N GLY A 476 1.37 -10.61 3.69
CA GLY A 476 2.26 -9.92 4.61
C GLY A 476 1.86 -10.10 6.08
N ALA A 477 2.83 -10.10 6.99
CA ALA A 477 2.57 -10.22 8.42
C ALA A 477 2.03 -8.92 9.04
N GLY A 478 1.19 -9.07 10.07
CA GLY A 478 0.86 -7.98 10.97
C GLY A 478 2.00 -7.72 11.97
N GLY A 479 2.09 -6.49 12.47
CA GLY A 479 3.01 -6.09 13.55
C GLY A 479 2.33 -6.09 14.92
N THR A 480 3.14 -5.96 15.98
CA THR A 480 2.62 -5.88 17.36
C THR A 480 1.82 -4.59 17.54
N VAL A 481 0.66 -4.68 18.18
CA VAL A 481 -0.14 -3.50 18.56
C VAL A 481 -0.17 -3.35 20.06
N PHE A 482 0.21 -2.17 20.55
CA PHE A 482 0.23 -1.86 21.97
C PHE A 482 -0.45 -0.53 22.26
N VAL A 483 -1.49 -0.56 23.11
CA VAL A 483 -2.23 0.64 23.52
C VAL A 483 -2.18 0.79 25.04
N THR A 484 -1.69 1.93 25.50
CA THR A 484 -1.75 2.38 26.88
C THR A 484 -2.65 3.60 26.97
N ASN A 485 -3.77 3.46 27.66
CA ASN A 485 -4.67 4.55 27.99
C ASN A 485 -4.79 4.71 29.50
N SER A 486 -4.49 5.92 29.97
CA SER A 486 -4.69 6.34 31.37
C SER A 486 -5.65 7.53 31.51
N GLY A 487 -6.00 8.18 30.41
CA GLY A 487 -6.97 9.28 30.36
C GLY A 487 -8.40 8.79 30.14
N SER A 488 -9.38 9.67 30.33
CA SER A 488 -10.78 9.35 30.06
C SER A 488 -11.07 9.29 28.56
N LEU A 489 -11.79 8.25 28.12
CA LEU A 489 -12.27 8.08 26.75
C LEU A 489 -13.79 8.19 26.75
N SER A 490 -14.33 9.02 25.87
CA SER A 490 -15.77 9.12 25.66
C SER A 490 -16.07 9.02 24.17
N THR A 491 -16.80 7.98 23.79
CA THR A 491 -17.30 7.81 22.43
C THR A 491 -18.82 7.69 22.45
N GLN A 492 -19.42 8.17 21.37
CA GLN A 492 -20.85 8.03 21.16
C GLN A 492 -21.09 7.97 19.68
N GLU A 493 -21.69 6.84 19.26
CA GLU A 493 -22.30 6.52 17.96
C GLU A 493 -22.35 4.99 17.80
N ILE A 494 -23.03 4.50 16.76
CA ILE A 494 -23.13 3.07 16.45
C ILE A 494 -21.72 2.53 16.11
N ASN A 495 -21.35 1.35 16.61
CA ASN A 495 -20.06 0.71 16.31
C ASN A 495 -18.82 1.59 16.64
N SER A 496 -18.90 2.37 17.72
CA SER A 496 -17.88 3.36 18.11
C SER A 496 -17.16 2.92 19.39
N ALA A 497 -16.23 1.99 19.26
CA ALA A 497 -15.49 1.46 20.41
C ALA A 497 -14.62 2.53 21.09
N GLY A 498 -14.38 2.38 22.40
CA GLY A 498 -13.44 3.24 23.13
C GLY A 498 -12.01 3.03 22.62
N ILE A 499 -11.57 1.78 22.62
CA ILE A 499 -10.29 1.36 22.05
C ILE A 499 -10.53 0.23 21.06
N LEU A 500 -10.05 0.38 19.83
CA LEU A 500 -9.91 -0.68 18.84
C LEU A 500 -8.42 -0.91 18.57
N ALA A 501 -7.90 -2.06 18.96
CA ALA A 501 -6.52 -2.46 18.75
C ALA A 501 -6.46 -3.76 17.94
N GLN A 502 -5.88 -3.74 16.74
CA GLN A 502 -5.89 -4.92 15.86
C GLN A 502 -4.54 -5.18 15.19
N SER A 503 -4.04 -6.39 15.31
CA SER A 503 -2.99 -6.89 14.44
C SER A 503 -3.62 -7.84 13.42
N ILE A 504 -3.52 -7.50 12.14
CA ILE A 504 -4.14 -8.22 11.04
C ILE A 504 -3.04 -8.59 10.06
N SER A 505 -2.99 -9.86 9.66
CA SER A 505 -2.12 -10.26 8.55
C SER A 505 -2.87 -10.21 7.22
N GLY A 506 -2.13 -9.91 6.16
CA GLY A 506 -2.62 -9.96 4.79
C GLY A 506 -2.87 -11.39 4.32
N GLY A 507 -3.85 -11.53 3.41
CA GLY A 507 -4.13 -12.81 2.77
C GLY A 507 -3.10 -13.20 1.71
N GLY A 508 -3.00 -14.49 1.44
CA GLY A 508 -2.25 -15.03 0.30
C GLY A 508 -2.89 -14.67 -1.05
N GLY A 509 -2.07 -14.62 -2.10
CA GLY A 509 -2.50 -14.31 -3.45
C GLY A 509 -3.04 -15.52 -4.21
N SER A 510 -3.86 -15.30 -5.24
CA SER A 510 -4.42 -16.40 -6.04
C SER A 510 -3.42 -16.93 -7.07
N GLY A 511 -3.41 -18.25 -7.27
CA GLY A 511 -2.70 -18.89 -8.38
C GLY A 511 -3.34 -18.56 -9.73
N GLY A 512 -2.51 -18.48 -10.77
CA GLY A 512 -2.92 -18.26 -12.15
C GLY A 512 -3.52 -19.51 -12.78
N GLY A 513 -4.44 -19.33 -13.72
CA GLY A 513 -5.02 -20.46 -14.46
C GLY A 513 -4.12 -20.96 -15.60
N ALA A 514 -4.48 -22.11 -16.17
CA ALA A 514 -3.80 -22.69 -17.32
C ALA A 514 -4.78 -23.24 -18.37
N VAL A 515 -4.50 -23.00 -19.64
CA VAL A 515 -5.26 -23.54 -20.79
C VAL A 515 -4.31 -24.17 -21.79
N SER A 516 -4.49 -25.46 -22.08
CA SER A 516 -3.77 -26.17 -23.15
C SER A 516 -4.74 -26.65 -24.23
N LEU A 517 -4.42 -26.32 -25.49
CA LEU A 517 -5.20 -26.70 -26.68
C LEU A 517 -4.26 -27.37 -27.70
N SER A 518 -4.51 -28.64 -28.03
CA SER A 518 -3.80 -29.35 -29.09
C SER A 518 -4.80 -29.91 -30.11
N LEU A 519 -4.72 -29.47 -31.36
CA LEU A 519 -5.56 -29.94 -32.48
C LEU A 519 -4.68 -30.60 -33.56
N GLY A 520 -4.06 -31.71 -33.18
CA GLY A 520 -3.16 -32.50 -34.01
C GLY A 520 -3.83 -33.10 -35.24
N THR A 521 -3.16 -33.10 -36.40
CA THR A 521 -3.61 -33.87 -37.58
C THR A 521 -3.34 -35.37 -37.45
N VAL A 522 -2.42 -35.79 -36.57
CA VAL A 522 -2.07 -37.20 -36.33
C VAL A 522 -2.29 -37.57 -34.87
N ALA A 523 -1.58 -36.90 -33.96
CA ALA A 523 -1.78 -37.06 -32.52
C ALA A 523 -1.75 -35.70 -31.82
N GLY A 524 -2.61 -35.54 -30.82
CA GLY A 524 -2.67 -34.35 -29.99
C GLY A 524 -2.55 -34.69 -28.51
N ALA A 525 -1.66 -34.02 -27.79
CA ALA A 525 -1.59 -34.09 -26.34
C ALA A 525 -1.77 -32.70 -25.75
N SER A 526 -2.53 -32.58 -24.68
CA SER A 526 -2.69 -31.34 -23.95
C SER A 526 -2.53 -31.63 -22.45
N ILE A 527 -1.70 -30.85 -21.78
CA ILE A 527 -1.48 -30.93 -20.34
C ILE A 527 -1.64 -29.52 -19.80
N SER A 528 -2.51 -29.33 -18.81
CA SER A 528 -2.58 -28.07 -18.09
C SER A 528 -2.53 -28.26 -16.58
N HIS A 529 -1.82 -27.36 -15.90
CA HIS A 529 -1.80 -27.28 -14.44
C HIS A 529 -2.05 -25.85 -13.98
N GLY A 530 -3.07 -25.62 -13.16
CA GLY A 530 -3.28 -24.34 -12.50
C GLY A 530 -2.19 -24.07 -11.47
N GLY A 531 -1.80 -22.82 -11.28
CA GLY A 531 -0.80 -22.44 -10.29
C GLY A 531 -1.34 -22.57 -8.86
N SER A 532 -0.45 -22.75 -7.88
CA SER A 532 -0.84 -22.79 -6.46
C SER A 532 -1.24 -21.41 -5.94
N GLY A 533 -2.18 -21.35 -5.00
CA GLY A 533 -2.41 -20.16 -4.19
C GLY A 533 -1.22 -19.88 -3.26
N GLY A 534 -1.01 -18.61 -2.93
CA GLY A 534 0.01 -18.18 -1.99
C GLY A 534 -0.44 -18.39 -0.54
N ASN A 535 0.52 -18.61 0.35
CA ASN A 535 0.25 -18.73 1.78
C ASN A 535 -0.02 -17.35 2.41
N ALA A 536 -0.87 -17.32 3.43
CA ALA A 536 -0.98 -16.16 4.31
C ALA A 536 0.24 -16.04 5.24
N ASN A 537 0.29 -14.95 5.99
CA ASN A 537 1.23 -14.78 7.09
C ASN A 537 0.52 -14.69 8.44
N ASN A 538 1.29 -14.52 9.52
CA ASN A 538 0.75 -14.41 10.87
C ASN A 538 0.45 -12.96 11.23
N ALA A 539 -0.57 -12.76 12.05
CA ALA A 539 -0.70 -11.52 12.82
C ALA A 539 0.40 -11.45 13.89
N ASN A 540 0.28 -10.52 14.82
CA ASN A 540 1.15 -10.43 15.97
C ASN A 540 0.35 -10.11 17.24
N SER A 541 1.06 -10.00 18.34
CA SER A 541 0.48 -9.81 19.65
C SER A 541 -0.23 -8.46 19.77
N VAL A 542 -1.33 -8.44 20.54
CA VAL A 542 -2.08 -7.22 20.84
C VAL A 542 -2.21 -7.05 22.35
N GLY A 543 -1.72 -5.93 22.87
CA GLY A 543 -1.77 -5.58 24.30
C GLY A 543 -2.46 -4.25 24.54
N VAL A 544 -3.50 -4.25 25.38
CA VAL A 544 -4.19 -3.03 25.84
C VAL A 544 -4.14 -2.94 27.36
N ASN A 545 -3.64 -1.82 27.90
CA ASN A 545 -3.52 -1.51 29.34
C ASN A 545 -2.99 -2.68 30.20
N CYS A 546 -1.79 -3.13 29.86
CA CYS A 546 -1.13 -4.25 30.51
C CYS A 546 -0.82 -4.02 32.00
N LEU A 547 -1.55 -4.68 32.91
CA LEU A 547 -1.36 -4.55 34.38
C LEU A 547 -0.64 -5.74 35.03
N SER A 548 -0.44 -6.84 34.32
CA SER A 548 0.14 -8.06 34.89
C SER A 548 1.08 -8.76 33.92
N ILE A 549 2.17 -9.29 34.46
CA ILE A 549 3.08 -10.26 33.82
C ILE A 549 2.41 -11.62 33.51
N SER A 550 1.16 -11.84 33.94
CA SER A 550 0.42 -13.08 33.63
C SER A 550 0.05 -13.23 32.14
N ALA A 551 0.44 -12.26 31.29
CA ALA A 551 0.33 -12.34 29.83
C ALA A 551 1.34 -13.31 29.16
N GLY A 552 1.94 -14.24 29.91
CA GLY A 552 2.80 -15.33 29.43
C GLY A 552 4.27 -15.16 29.81
N ASN A 553 4.87 -16.18 30.43
CA ASN A 553 6.31 -16.26 30.58
C ASN A 553 6.90 -16.81 29.26
N GLY A 554 7.32 -15.94 28.34
CA GLY A 554 7.94 -16.33 27.07
C GLY A 554 8.00 -15.20 26.05
N TYR A 555 8.82 -15.39 25.00
CA TYR A 555 8.77 -14.54 23.80
C TYR A 555 7.34 -14.55 23.24
N ASN A 556 6.80 -13.37 22.92
CA ASN A 556 5.44 -13.13 22.41
C ASN A 556 4.31 -13.07 23.45
N ALA A 557 4.61 -12.84 24.73
CA ALA A 557 3.60 -12.37 25.67
C ALA A 557 2.95 -11.07 25.16
N ALA A 558 1.62 -10.96 25.22
CA ALA A 558 0.88 -9.83 24.67
C ALA A 558 1.29 -8.46 25.23
N CYS A 559 1.93 -8.46 26.40
CA CYS A 559 2.45 -7.28 27.09
C CYS A 559 3.98 -7.14 27.01
N THR A 560 4.64 -7.74 26.01
CA THR A 560 6.08 -7.64 25.81
C THR A 560 6.39 -7.11 24.42
N LEU A 561 7.21 -6.06 24.35
CA LEU A 561 7.71 -5.49 23.11
C LEU A 561 9.23 -5.60 23.09
N ALA A 562 9.78 -6.22 22.05
CA ALA A 562 11.24 -6.42 21.90
C ALA A 562 11.92 -7.01 23.16
N GLY A 563 11.24 -7.95 23.84
CA GLY A 563 11.74 -8.59 25.07
C GLY A 563 11.58 -7.77 26.35
N THR A 564 11.06 -6.54 26.27
CA THR A 564 10.76 -5.69 27.44
C THR A 564 9.29 -5.76 27.78
N THR A 565 8.95 -6.13 29.02
CA THR A 565 7.57 -6.09 29.50
C THR A 565 7.12 -4.65 29.65
N ILE A 566 6.00 -4.29 29.04
CA ILE A 566 5.37 -2.98 29.20
C ILE A 566 4.19 -3.13 30.14
N LEU A 567 4.35 -2.58 31.35
CA LEU A 567 3.31 -2.52 32.36
C LEU A 567 2.81 -1.08 32.50
N THR A 568 1.50 -0.91 32.47
CA THR A 568 0.81 0.34 32.75
C THR A 568 0.52 0.42 34.25
N GLY A 569 0.63 1.60 34.86
CA GLY A 569 0.14 1.81 36.22
C GLY A 569 -1.39 1.70 36.30
N VAL A 570 -1.94 1.49 37.50
CA VAL A 570 -3.39 1.57 37.76
C VAL A 570 -3.83 3.03 37.64
N THR A 571 -4.87 3.31 36.85
CA THR A 571 -5.32 4.67 36.55
C THR A 571 -6.81 4.86 36.89
N THR A 572 -7.23 6.12 37.04
CA THR A 572 -8.59 6.51 37.45
C THR A 572 -9.45 7.04 36.29
N GLY A 573 -8.97 6.93 35.05
CA GLY A 573 -9.74 7.30 33.86
C GLY A 573 -11.04 6.49 33.74
N THR A 574 -11.98 6.98 32.94
CA THR A 574 -13.20 6.25 32.59
C THR A 574 -13.26 6.06 31.08
N ILE A 575 -13.59 4.84 30.63
CA ILE A 575 -13.92 4.54 29.24
C ILE A 575 -15.44 4.45 29.15
N SER A 576 -16.08 5.41 28.49
CA SER A 576 -17.52 5.51 28.33
C SER A 576 -17.90 5.42 26.85
N THR A 577 -18.80 4.50 26.52
CA THR A 577 -19.31 4.29 25.16
C THR A 577 -20.83 4.22 25.19
N ASN A 578 -21.51 5.01 24.35
CA ASN A 578 -22.95 5.25 24.48
C ASN A 578 -23.80 4.84 23.27
N GLY A 579 -23.20 4.28 22.21
CA GLY A 579 -23.97 3.79 21.06
C GLY A 579 -24.15 2.28 21.04
N THR A 580 -25.10 1.82 20.20
CA THR A 580 -25.35 0.39 19.93
C THR A 580 -24.15 -0.25 19.24
N GLY A 581 -23.76 -1.45 19.66
CA GLY A 581 -22.65 -2.19 19.10
C GLY A 581 -21.30 -1.53 19.36
N SER A 582 -21.16 -0.76 20.45
CA SER A 582 -19.98 0.06 20.75
C SER A 582 -19.25 -0.45 22.00
N PRO A 583 -18.28 -1.38 21.85
CA PRO A 583 -17.55 -1.93 22.98
C PRO A 583 -16.62 -0.93 23.68
N GLY A 584 -16.31 -1.16 24.95
CA GLY A 584 -15.31 -0.36 25.65
C GLY A 584 -13.91 -0.56 25.08
N ILE A 585 -13.46 -1.81 25.03
CA ILE A 585 -12.17 -2.22 24.49
C ILE A 585 -12.34 -3.40 23.54
N ILE A 586 -11.79 -3.31 22.34
CA ILE A 586 -11.62 -4.39 21.38
C ILE A 586 -10.12 -4.58 21.15
N ALA A 587 -9.63 -5.80 21.37
CA ALA A 587 -8.27 -6.21 21.07
C ALA A 587 -8.30 -7.49 20.26
N GLU A 588 -7.73 -7.48 19.04
CA GLU A 588 -7.85 -8.62 18.12
C GLU A 588 -6.53 -8.91 17.40
N SER A 589 -6.16 -10.19 17.37
CA SER A 589 -5.06 -10.68 16.53
C SER A 589 -5.63 -11.65 15.51
N ILE A 590 -5.56 -11.29 14.23
CA ILE A 590 -6.28 -11.96 13.14
C ILE A 590 -5.30 -12.43 12.06
N GLY A 591 -5.08 -13.74 11.99
CA GLY A 591 -4.28 -14.37 10.93
C GLY A 591 -4.91 -14.19 9.55
N GLY A 592 -4.08 -14.11 8.51
CA GLY A 592 -4.53 -13.91 7.13
C GLY A 592 -5.13 -15.18 6.52
N GLY A 593 -6.00 -15.05 5.52
CA GLY A 593 -6.53 -16.20 4.76
C GLY A 593 -5.56 -16.66 3.66
N GLY A 594 -5.51 -17.96 3.40
CA GLY A 594 -4.74 -18.54 2.29
C GLY A 594 -5.28 -18.14 0.91
N GLY A 595 -4.43 -18.17 -0.11
CA GLY A 595 -4.79 -17.84 -1.48
C GLY A 595 -5.44 -19.00 -2.23
N ALA A 596 -6.32 -18.70 -3.18
CA ALA A 596 -6.99 -19.73 -3.98
C ALA A 596 -6.05 -20.34 -5.03
N GLY A 597 -6.18 -21.64 -5.30
CA GLY A 597 -5.51 -22.30 -6.42
C GLY A 597 -6.07 -21.90 -7.79
N GLY A 598 -5.24 -22.00 -8.83
CA GLY A 598 -5.61 -21.72 -10.22
C GLY A 598 -6.43 -22.85 -10.87
N TYR A 599 -7.25 -22.51 -11.86
CA TYR A 599 -7.99 -23.51 -12.64
C TYR A 599 -7.15 -24.05 -13.81
N ALA A 600 -7.50 -25.24 -14.30
CA ALA A 600 -6.87 -25.84 -15.47
C ALA A 600 -7.91 -26.32 -16.48
N VAL A 601 -7.68 -26.04 -17.76
CA VAL A 601 -8.48 -26.53 -18.89
C VAL A 601 -7.56 -27.17 -19.92
N SER A 602 -7.90 -28.37 -20.39
CA SER A 602 -7.10 -29.11 -21.35
C SER A 602 -7.99 -29.71 -22.43
N LEU A 603 -7.71 -29.41 -23.69
CA LEU A 603 -8.46 -29.88 -24.85
C LEU A 603 -7.48 -30.44 -25.89
N SER A 604 -7.66 -31.72 -26.24
CA SER A 604 -6.87 -32.41 -27.25
C SER A 604 -7.76 -33.00 -28.34
N GLY A 605 -7.36 -32.86 -29.59
CA GLY A 605 -7.90 -33.55 -30.76
C GLY A 605 -6.78 -34.14 -31.60
N GLY A 606 -7.01 -35.32 -32.17
CA GLY A 606 -6.05 -36.02 -33.03
C GLY A 606 -6.74 -37.13 -33.81
N GLU A 607 -6.36 -37.35 -35.08
CA GLU A 607 -6.97 -38.41 -35.92
C GLU A 607 -6.58 -39.82 -35.46
N ALA A 608 -5.35 -40.02 -34.98
CA ALA A 608 -4.84 -41.32 -34.52
C ALA A 608 -4.86 -41.47 -32.99
N ALA A 609 -4.56 -40.40 -32.24
CA ALA A 609 -4.59 -40.41 -30.77
C ALA A 609 -4.81 -39.01 -30.18
N ALA A 610 -5.53 -38.95 -29.07
CA ALA A 610 -5.73 -37.73 -28.29
C ALA A 610 -5.52 -38.02 -26.80
N PHE A 611 -4.79 -37.14 -26.11
CA PHE A 611 -4.58 -37.19 -24.67
C PHE A 611 -4.79 -35.80 -24.06
N SER A 612 -5.68 -35.69 -23.07
CA SER A 612 -5.84 -34.47 -22.30
C SER A 612 -5.71 -34.73 -20.81
N LEU A 613 -4.96 -33.87 -20.12
CA LEU A 613 -4.84 -33.88 -18.67
C LEU A 613 -4.96 -32.44 -18.16
N ALA A 614 -5.92 -32.20 -17.26
CA ALA A 614 -6.07 -30.94 -16.55
C ALA A 614 -5.98 -31.18 -15.05
N MET A 615 -5.07 -30.46 -14.39
CA MET A 615 -4.86 -30.51 -12.94
C MET A 615 -5.07 -29.11 -12.36
N GLY A 616 -6.06 -28.90 -11.50
CA GLY A 616 -6.19 -27.63 -10.77
C GLY A 616 -4.97 -27.35 -9.88
N GLY A 617 -4.82 -26.10 -9.48
CA GLY A 617 -3.84 -25.67 -8.48
C GLY A 617 -4.33 -25.95 -7.05
N SER A 618 -3.39 -26.07 -6.12
CA SER A 618 -3.69 -26.15 -4.68
C SER A 618 -4.00 -24.78 -4.10
N GLY A 619 -4.86 -24.71 -3.09
CA GLY A 619 -4.96 -23.52 -2.24
C GLY A 619 -3.72 -23.33 -1.35
N GLY A 620 -3.57 -22.13 -0.79
CA GLY A 620 -2.54 -21.78 0.18
C GLY A 620 -3.00 -21.94 1.62
N ASP A 621 -2.04 -22.01 2.54
CA ASP A 621 -2.28 -22.12 3.97
C ASP A 621 -2.75 -20.78 4.58
N GLY A 622 -3.62 -20.86 5.59
CA GLY A 622 -4.01 -19.73 6.42
C GLY A 622 -2.97 -19.39 7.49
N GLY A 623 -3.09 -18.18 8.05
CA GLY A 623 -2.19 -17.64 9.06
C GLY A 623 -2.70 -17.76 10.49
N TRP A 624 -1.81 -17.58 11.47
CA TRP A 624 -2.17 -17.64 12.88
C TRP A 624 -2.47 -16.26 13.46
N GLY A 625 -3.50 -16.20 14.32
CA GLY A 625 -3.61 -15.16 15.35
C GLY A 625 -2.57 -15.39 16.45
N TRP A 626 -2.21 -14.33 17.17
CA TRP A 626 -1.22 -14.34 18.25
C TRP A 626 -1.86 -14.01 19.60
N ASN A 627 -1.02 -13.85 20.63
CA ASN A 627 -1.47 -13.58 21.99
C ASN A 627 -2.17 -12.21 22.08
N VAL A 628 -3.31 -12.20 22.77
CA VAL A 628 -4.08 -10.99 23.02
C VAL A 628 -4.27 -10.78 24.52
N TYR A 629 -4.01 -9.57 24.98
CA TYR A 629 -4.32 -9.11 26.33
C TYR A 629 -5.11 -7.81 26.25
N ALA A 630 -6.29 -7.78 26.88
CA ALA A 630 -7.10 -6.57 27.02
C ALA A 630 -7.42 -6.34 28.50
N GLY A 631 -6.73 -5.37 29.10
CA GLY A 631 -6.97 -4.91 30.45
C GLY A 631 -7.73 -3.59 30.47
N THR A 632 -8.44 -3.32 31.58
CA THR A 632 -9.04 -2.01 31.81
C THR A 632 -8.02 -0.99 32.32
N GLY A 633 -6.85 -1.43 32.82
CA GLY A 633 -5.87 -0.52 33.44
C GLY A 633 -6.30 0.02 34.80
N GLY A 634 -7.34 -0.56 35.43
CA GLY A 634 -7.97 -0.03 36.64
C GLY A 634 -9.08 0.99 36.38
N GLN A 635 -9.31 1.32 35.10
CA GLN A 635 -10.34 2.26 34.68
C GLN A 635 -11.74 1.63 34.76
N ASN A 636 -12.74 2.48 35.01
CA ASN A 636 -14.13 2.09 34.86
C ASN A 636 -14.48 2.01 33.37
N VAL A 637 -15.04 0.87 32.94
CA VAL A 637 -15.54 0.68 31.57
C VAL A 637 -17.06 0.66 31.61
N ILE A 638 -17.68 1.65 30.96
CA ILE A 638 -19.12 1.85 30.93
C ILE A 638 -19.58 1.78 29.47
N THR A 639 -20.37 0.75 29.15
CA THR A 639 -20.95 0.55 27.82
C THR A 639 -22.47 0.58 27.94
N ALA A 640 -23.10 1.66 27.45
CA ALA A 640 -24.53 1.93 27.71
C ALA A 640 -25.47 1.50 26.56
N GLY A 641 -24.95 1.29 25.36
CA GLY A 641 -25.75 0.85 24.20
C GLY A 641 -26.05 -0.65 24.20
N SER A 642 -27.05 -1.05 23.39
CA SER A 642 -27.34 -2.46 23.14
C SER A 642 -26.19 -3.14 22.41
N ASP A 643 -25.95 -4.43 22.66
CA ASP A 643 -24.89 -5.23 22.03
C ASP A 643 -23.47 -4.68 22.22
N SER A 644 -23.24 -3.90 23.28
CA SER A 644 -21.99 -3.22 23.56
C SER A 644 -21.20 -3.93 24.68
N GLY A 645 -20.29 -4.83 24.29
CA GLY A 645 -19.43 -5.56 25.24
C GLY A 645 -18.44 -4.64 25.98
N GLY A 646 -18.19 -4.86 27.28
CA GLY A 646 -17.19 -4.08 28.02
C GLY A 646 -15.78 -4.25 27.45
N VAL A 647 -15.32 -5.50 27.36
CA VAL A 647 -14.02 -5.87 26.81
C VAL A 647 -14.19 -7.07 25.89
N ILE A 648 -13.63 -6.99 24.69
CA ILE A 648 -13.55 -8.07 23.70
C ILE A 648 -12.07 -8.30 23.41
N ALA A 649 -11.61 -9.54 23.62
CA ALA A 649 -10.26 -9.96 23.34
C ALA A 649 -10.30 -11.25 22.51
N GLN A 650 -9.77 -11.25 21.29
CA GLN A 650 -9.87 -12.38 20.38
C GLN A 650 -8.56 -12.66 19.66
N SER A 651 -8.19 -13.93 19.62
CA SER A 651 -7.14 -14.44 18.73
C SER A 651 -7.81 -15.35 17.71
N ILE A 652 -7.71 -14.99 16.43
CA ILE A 652 -8.44 -15.61 15.34
C ILE A 652 -7.41 -16.09 14.31
N GLY A 653 -7.42 -17.40 14.02
CA GLY A 653 -6.67 -17.95 12.89
C GLY A 653 -7.38 -17.68 11.55
N GLY A 654 -6.60 -17.62 10.47
CA GLY A 654 -7.12 -17.52 9.11
C GLY A 654 -7.50 -18.88 8.52
N GLY A 655 -8.44 -18.86 7.57
CA GLY A 655 -8.80 -20.04 6.78
C GLY A 655 -7.79 -20.31 5.66
N GLY A 656 -7.71 -21.55 5.18
CA GLY A 656 -6.98 -21.91 3.95
C GLY A 656 -7.73 -21.48 2.69
N GLY A 657 -7.05 -21.59 1.54
CA GLY A 657 -7.55 -21.19 0.21
C GLY A 657 -8.04 -22.31 -0.69
#